data_AF-A0A969B257-F1
#
_entry.id   AF-A0A969B257-F1
#
_cell.length_a   1.000
_cell.length_b   1.000
_cell.length_c   1.000
_cell.angle_alpha   90.00
_cell.angle_beta   90.00
_cell.angle_gamma   90.00
#
_symmetry.space_group_name_H-M   'P 1'
#
loop_
_entity.id
_entity.type
_entity.pdbx_description
1 polymer ?
#
loop_
_entity_poly.entity_id
_entity_poly.type
_entity_poly.pdbx_seq_one_letter_code
_entity_poly.pdbx_strand_id
1 'polypeptide(L)'
;PPRYATAAAHSPLASSPLRPVVEQNRAQLVEREWRVRLDPVLFPLDIFPAFEAALSVPLSISGTVLGTLSIFGLQPHHFSKHELDLAQAVANQLAIVVDNNRLLAEHERQIAELQALGAIGRAASMSYDLDALLRHIHDALRSCLALDAFSMVIYNPETGLITAGLSIDEGVSYSMWNGQPPPTGSLTAAIIRRGLPLSFADLPVEIEQFPELEAFAMGSPRTARTWVGMPLFDREQRVIGVITIQSYVPYAFDDRDARFIQDVAAQVSLHVQNIALLVQRERQIRELDAIGRIGQLATAGYDLDEILDGVRATLLALTEASVFYLLICESESGIITHSVFEEEGERFELALQGRPINAGSLSEWIIRNREPLLFTDLVEQRDGLKARGIQPRPDRPGEPVRSWAGVPLLARDGAQIGVLSLQDYRPYRYDDQTIDFLSQVASHISLGVQKVRLIDERERQVLANAQLFLEAQAHAEAAEREAYRLQLVNRIAAVLSTRLDEHEILDLAAREFVKLFWADHTGIVIFDDALERGRVAAEHPGRGTVGQTVTLRDNPLIGQLLATRRPVAIPVPEVGLLTGETRASLRSMGIASLVIVPLISRDKVIGSISLDSYTAANLYGPADEELMMTVASSMAVAIENARLFAAEQQARRTADTLREMARVTSSSFDPAEVLRLILAELQRVIDYDTASVMLIDGDMLRIAAAQGWTPAEDPRGLVYPLVGSGAGQVVALARPLVKENVLADEGWAHTVTGNHICSWLGVPLLTRGRVIGVLNIDSRATQRFSQRDVDVASTFANHAALALDNAQLYQESVTRVEQEMEIAREIQSNLFPRQQPPRPGLQVAARCVPARETGGDFYDVLELAADRFAMLVGDVSGKSLPAAMLMAVARSTARSEARNHELPERVLSETNHWLVDDVPHGSFVALGYALIDVGTQRLTYASGGQLSPLLRRSDGSVQYVELSAPSLPLGITDDACYQQVEVALNTGDTLLFYTDGVVESHDRARALYGFERLEAFLQHEGHREPAEIVERLLAEVAAYAGDAPQHDDITVMVVRVGA
;
A
#
# COMPACT_ATOMS: atom_id res chain seq x y z
N PRO A 1 -16.64 -26.75 -64.90
CA PRO A 1 -15.31 -26.26 -64.41
C PRO A 1 -15.27 -25.77 -62.94
N PRO A 2 -16.39 -25.42 -62.26
CA PRO A 2 -16.40 -25.27 -60.80
C PRO A 2 -16.87 -26.52 -60.03
N ARG A 3 -17.75 -27.34 -60.64
CA ARG A 3 -18.33 -28.55 -60.01
C ARG A 3 -17.32 -29.64 -59.62
N TYR A 4 -16.16 -29.68 -60.25
CA TYR A 4 -15.15 -30.72 -60.04
C TYR A 4 -14.29 -30.48 -58.79
N ALA A 5 -13.99 -29.22 -58.45
CA ALA A 5 -13.13 -28.86 -57.34
C ALA A 5 -13.80 -29.10 -55.97
N THR A 6 -15.09 -28.78 -55.85
CA THR A 6 -15.85 -28.91 -54.60
C THR A 6 -16.17 -30.38 -54.25
N ALA A 7 -16.41 -31.23 -55.26
CA ALA A 7 -16.69 -32.66 -55.06
C ALA A 7 -15.44 -33.49 -54.71
N ALA A 8 -14.25 -33.05 -55.14
CA ALA A 8 -12.99 -33.76 -54.90
C ALA A 8 -12.34 -33.48 -53.53
N ALA A 9 -12.69 -32.35 -52.87
CA ALA A 9 -12.03 -31.87 -51.66
C ALA A 9 -12.18 -32.79 -50.42
N HIS A 10 -13.12 -33.74 -50.43
CA HIS A 10 -13.46 -34.58 -49.27
C HIS A 10 -13.40 -36.10 -49.56
N SER A 11 -12.78 -36.51 -50.68
CA SER A 11 -12.65 -37.93 -51.03
C SER A 11 -11.47 -38.59 -50.29
N PRO A 12 -11.69 -39.68 -49.52
CA PRO A 12 -10.61 -40.36 -48.80
C PRO A 12 -9.54 -40.92 -49.74
N LEU A 13 -8.26 -40.70 -49.44
CA LEU A 13 -7.15 -41.27 -50.23
C LEU A 13 -7.21 -42.81 -50.30
N ALA A 14 -7.73 -43.46 -49.25
CA ALA A 14 -7.84 -44.92 -49.17
C ALA A 14 -8.70 -45.55 -50.26
N SER A 15 -9.72 -44.83 -50.75
CA SER A 15 -10.61 -45.25 -51.85
C SER A 15 -10.19 -44.66 -53.21
N SER A 16 -9.11 -43.88 -53.25
CA SER A 16 -8.65 -43.21 -54.46
C SER A 16 -7.77 -44.13 -55.32
N PRO A 17 -7.96 -44.14 -56.65
CA PRO A 17 -7.07 -44.82 -57.58
C PRO A 17 -5.67 -44.24 -57.66
N LEU A 18 -5.48 -43.01 -57.16
CA LEU A 18 -4.20 -42.34 -57.11
C LEU A 18 -3.40 -42.76 -55.86
N ARG A 19 -3.99 -43.59 -54.99
CA ARG A 19 -3.33 -44.11 -53.78
C ARG A 19 -1.96 -44.72 -54.05
N PRO A 20 -1.73 -45.60 -55.06
CA PRO A 20 -0.41 -46.16 -55.29
C PRO A 20 0.61 -45.09 -55.71
N VAL A 21 0.19 -44.06 -56.46
CA VAL A 21 1.05 -42.92 -56.84
C VAL A 21 1.52 -42.16 -55.60
N VAL A 22 0.61 -41.94 -54.64
CA VAL A 22 0.89 -41.20 -53.41
C VAL A 22 1.70 -42.04 -52.41
N GLU A 23 1.30 -43.29 -52.14
CA GLU A 23 1.97 -44.16 -51.17
C GLU A 23 3.32 -44.69 -51.65
N GLN A 24 3.46 -44.98 -52.95
CA GLN A 24 4.70 -45.54 -53.52
C GLN A 24 5.62 -44.46 -54.08
N ASN A 25 5.16 -43.20 -54.13
CA ASN A 25 5.88 -42.06 -54.70
C ASN A 25 6.48 -42.37 -56.08
N ARG A 26 5.68 -42.97 -56.95
CA ARG A 26 6.08 -43.39 -58.31
C ARG A 26 4.99 -43.12 -59.32
N ALA A 27 5.40 -42.83 -60.55
CA ALA A 27 4.51 -42.68 -61.69
C ALA A 27 3.69 -43.97 -61.91
N GLN A 28 2.40 -43.81 -62.16
CA GLN A 28 1.50 -44.91 -62.51
C GLN A 28 0.83 -44.63 -63.84
N LEU A 29 0.92 -45.60 -64.75
CA LEU A 29 0.15 -45.62 -65.98
C LEU A 29 -1.16 -46.34 -65.74
N VAL A 30 -2.24 -45.76 -66.24
CA VAL A 30 -3.59 -46.29 -66.05
C VAL A 30 -4.33 -46.36 -67.39
N GLU A 31 -4.60 -47.59 -67.85
CA GLU A 31 -5.23 -47.88 -69.14
C GLU A 31 -6.77 -47.99 -69.03
N ARG A 32 -7.46 -47.95 -70.17
CA ARG A 32 -8.93 -47.98 -70.33
C ARG A 32 -9.68 -48.99 -69.42
N GLU A 33 -9.11 -50.17 -69.17
CA GLU A 33 -9.72 -51.23 -68.35
C GLU A 33 -9.83 -50.89 -66.84
N TRP A 34 -9.20 -49.82 -66.40
CA TRP A 34 -9.25 -49.36 -65.01
C TRP A 34 -10.63 -48.83 -64.59
N ARG A 35 -11.37 -48.18 -65.51
CA ARG A 35 -12.74 -47.70 -65.24
C ARG A 35 -13.73 -48.80 -64.86
N VAL A 36 -13.47 -50.02 -65.31
CA VAL A 36 -14.34 -51.19 -65.08
C VAL A 36 -14.11 -51.80 -63.69
N ARG A 37 -12.99 -51.46 -63.02
CA ARG A 37 -12.55 -52.04 -61.75
C ARG A 37 -12.87 -51.19 -60.50
N LEU A 38 -13.51 -50.04 -60.66
CA LEU A 38 -13.84 -49.13 -59.57
C LEU A 38 -15.34 -49.06 -59.35
N ASP A 39 -15.73 -49.08 -58.07
CA ASP A 39 -17.11 -48.83 -57.65
C ASP A 39 -17.44 -47.34 -57.81
N PRO A 40 -18.38 -46.96 -58.70
CA PRO A 40 -18.78 -45.57 -58.89
C PRO A 40 -19.32 -44.89 -57.62
N VAL A 41 -19.75 -45.68 -56.63
CA VAL A 41 -20.25 -45.20 -55.34
C VAL A 41 -19.11 -44.75 -54.40
N LEU A 42 -17.93 -45.37 -54.50
CA LEU A 42 -16.78 -45.11 -53.62
C LEU A 42 -15.81 -44.07 -54.20
N PHE A 43 -15.82 -43.87 -55.51
CA PHE A 43 -15.02 -42.87 -56.19
C PHE A 43 -15.83 -42.31 -57.37
N PRO A 44 -16.20 -41.01 -57.36
CA PRO A 44 -17.07 -40.45 -58.40
C PRO A 44 -16.33 -40.38 -59.75
N LEU A 45 -16.39 -41.43 -60.56
CA LEU A 45 -15.68 -41.49 -61.86
C LEU A 45 -16.10 -40.36 -62.83
N ASP A 46 -17.28 -39.79 -62.58
CA ASP A 46 -17.89 -38.66 -63.28
C ASP A 46 -17.07 -37.36 -63.15
N ILE A 47 -16.16 -37.26 -62.16
CA ILE A 47 -15.29 -36.09 -61.99
C ILE A 47 -14.11 -36.06 -62.96
N PHE A 48 -13.83 -37.15 -63.68
CA PHE A 48 -12.74 -37.22 -64.66
C PHE A 48 -13.26 -37.24 -66.11
N PRO A 49 -12.60 -36.54 -67.05
CA PRO A 49 -12.97 -36.57 -68.47
C PRO A 49 -12.88 -37.98 -69.06
N ALA A 50 -13.62 -38.29 -70.12
CA ALA A 50 -13.51 -39.57 -70.81
C ALA A 50 -12.11 -39.76 -71.43
N PHE A 51 -11.28 -40.67 -70.91
CA PHE A 51 -9.92 -40.95 -71.43
C PHE A 51 -9.74 -42.43 -71.82
N GLU A 52 -8.79 -42.69 -72.72
CA GLU A 52 -8.36 -44.02 -73.18
C GLU A 52 -7.03 -44.45 -72.54
N ALA A 53 -6.20 -43.49 -72.11
CA ALA A 53 -5.00 -43.71 -71.30
C ALA A 53 -4.76 -42.53 -70.35
N ALA A 54 -4.22 -42.77 -69.15
CA ALA A 54 -3.89 -41.73 -68.18
C ALA A 54 -2.52 -41.98 -67.54
N LEU A 55 -1.70 -40.93 -67.45
CA LEU A 55 -0.43 -40.95 -66.72
C LEU A 55 -0.57 -40.08 -65.47
N SER A 56 -0.37 -40.66 -64.29
CA SER A 56 -0.36 -39.94 -63.03
C SER A 56 1.03 -40.00 -62.40
N VAL A 57 1.61 -38.84 -62.12
CA VAL A 57 2.93 -38.70 -61.50
C VAL A 57 2.80 -37.96 -60.16
N PRO A 58 3.60 -38.29 -59.12
CA PRO A 58 3.55 -37.62 -57.84
C PRO A 58 4.14 -36.21 -57.93
N LEU A 59 3.49 -35.26 -57.26
CA LEU A 59 4.04 -33.94 -56.93
C LEU A 59 4.79 -34.10 -55.61
N SER A 60 6.09 -34.39 -55.64
CA SER A 60 6.87 -34.69 -54.43
C SER A 60 7.95 -33.65 -54.15
N ILE A 61 8.09 -33.28 -52.88
CA ILE A 61 9.18 -32.43 -52.38
C ILE A 61 9.84 -33.11 -51.18
N SER A 62 11.16 -33.24 -51.17
CA SER A 62 11.94 -33.84 -50.07
C SER A 62 11.42 -35.21 -49.56
N GLY A 63 10.81 -36.02 -50.45
CA GLY A 63 10.27 -37.34 -50.12
C GLY A 63 8.78 -37.35 -49.71
N THR A 64 8.16 -36.19 -49.51
CA THR A 64 6.73 -36.05 -49.19
C THR A 64 5.93 -35.77 -50.46
N VAL A 65 4.85 -36.51 -50.70
CA VAL A 65 3.96 -36.29 -51.85
C VAL A 65 2.87 -35.28 -51.47
N LEU A 66 2.89 -34.10 -52.12
CA LEU A 66 1.94 -33.00 -51.94
C LEU A 66 0.64 -33.21 -52.73
N GLY A 67 0.69 -34.03 -53.79
CA GLY A 67 -0.43 -34.30 -54.67
C GLY A 67 -0.02 -35.13 -55.89
N THR A 68 -0.86 -35.15 -56.91
CA THR A 68 -0.54 -35.83 -58.18
C THR A 68 -0.85 -34.94 -59.38
N LEU A 69 -0.02 -35.03 -60.41
CA LEU A 69 -0.31 -34.48 -61.73
C LEU A 69 -0.79 -35.61 -62.63
N SER A 70 -2.02 -35.52 -63.12
CA SER A 70 -2.61 -36.53 -64.00
C SER A 70 -2.83 -35.97 -65.40
N ILE A 71 -2.29 -36.66 -66.40
CA ILE A 71 -2.38 -36.34 -67.82
C ILE A 71 -3.30 -37.37 -68.48
N PHE A 72 -4.37 -36.91 -69.11
CA PHE A 72 -5.40 -37.75 -69.71
C PHE A 72 -5.33 -37.70 -71.24
N GLY A 73 -5.20 -38.86 -71.89
CA GLY A 73 -5.24 -39.02 -73.34
C GLY A 73 -6.63 -39.45 -73.82
N LEU A 74 -7.18 -38.76 -74.82
CA LEU A 74 -8.48 -39.09 -75.43
C LEU A 74 -8.39 -40.22 -76.48
N GLN A 75 -7.17 -40.67 -76.81
CA GLN A 75 -6.89 -41.80 -77.69
C GLN A 75 -5.93 -42.77 -76.99
N PRO A 76 -5.93 -44.07 -77.37
CA PRO A 76 -4.95 -45.01 -76.86
C PRO A 76 -3.53 -44.52 -77.17
N HIS A 77 -2.72 -44.30 -76.15
CA HIS A 77 -1.36 -43.79 -76.27
C HIS A 77 -0.41 -44.61 -75.40
N HIS A 78 0.73 -44.99 -75.94
CA HIS A 78 1.80 -45.67 -75.19
C HIS A 78 2.83 -44.63 -74.78
N PHE A 79 2.90 -44.32 -73.49
CA PHE A 79 3.85 -43.33 -72.96
C PHE A 79 5.28 -43.89 -73.02
N SER A 80 6.14 -43.19 -73.75
CA SER A 80 7.57 -43.46 -73.80
C SER A 80 8.27 -43.08 -72.49
N LYS A 81 9.47 -43.64 -72.27
CA LYS A 81 10.30 -43.27 -71.11
C LYS A 81 10.59 -41.76 -71.06
N HIS A 82 10.78 -41.14 -72.22
CA HIS A 82 11.03 -39.71 -72.31
C HIS A 82 9.82 -38.86 -71.86
N GLU A 83 8.60 -39.28 -72.20
CA GLU A 83 7.36 -38.60 -71.76
C GLU A 83 7.13 -38.77 -70.25
N LEU A 84 7.49 -39.92 -69.68
CA LEU A 84 7.46 -40.15 -68.23
C LEU A 84 8.45 -39.25 -67.49
N ASP A 85 9.70 -39.20 -67.97
CA ASP A 85 10.75 -38.36 -67.39
C ASP A 85 10.37 -36.87 -67.48
N LEU A 86 9.75 -36.44 -68.59
CA LEU A 86 9.26 -35.08 -68.78
C LEU A 86 8.08 -34.76 -67.85
N ALA A 87 7.10 -35.65 -67.75
CA ALA A 87 5.95 -35.46 -66.85
C ALA A 87 6.40 -35.38 -65.38
N GLN A 88 7.36 -36.22 -64.96
CA GLN A 88 7.93 -36.16 -63.62
C GLN A 88 8.73 -34.87 -63.38
N ALA A 89 9.50 -34.40 -64.37
CA ALA A 89 10.22 -33.13 -64.25
C ALA A 89 9.27 -31.93 -64.07
N VAL A 90 8.17 -31.90 -64.84
CA VAL A 90 7.12 -30.87 -64.69
C VAL A 90 6.43 -31.00 -63.33
N ALA A 91 6.12 -32.21 -62.88
CA ALA A 91 5.53 -32.47 -61.58
C ALA A 91 6.42 -31.99 -60.42
N ASN A 92 7.73 -32.18 -60.51
CA ASN A 92 8.67 -31.69 -59.49
C ASN A 92 8.69 -30.15 -59.44
N GLN A 93 8.68 -29.48 -60.59
CA GLN A 93 8.62 -28.02 -60.64
C GLN A 93 7.30 -27.48 -60.07
N LEU A 94 6.17 -28.11 -60.39
CA LEU A 94 4.87 -27.77 -59.82
C LEU A 94 4.81 -28.02 -58.31
N ALA A 95 5.44 -29.10 -57.82
CA ALA A 95 5.51 -29.39 -56.39
C ALA A 95 6.21 -28.27 -55.61
N ILE A 96 7.31 -27.72 -56.13
CA ILE A 96 8.02 -26.57 -55.54
C ILE A 96 7.11 -25.34 -55.49
N VAL A 97 6.40 -25.03 -56.57
CA VAL A 97 5.49 -23.88 -56.63
C VAL A 97 4.32 -24.03 -55.67
N VAL A 98 3.74 -25.22 -55.56
CA VAL A 98 2.65 -25.52 -54.62
C VAL A 98 3.13 -25.44 -53.18
N ASP A 99 4.29 -25.99 -52.86
CA ASP A 99 4.85 -25.93 -51.51
C ASP A 99 5.19 -24.49 -51.10
N ASN A 100 5.83 -23.72 -51.99
CA ASN A 100 6.14 -22.32 -51.75
C ASN A 100 4.87 -21.48 -51.54
N ASN A 101 3.81 -21.69 -52.32
CA ASN A 101 2.55 -20.98 -52.10
C ASN A 101 1.88 -21.40 -50.79
N ARG A 102 1.95 -22.69 -50.42
CA ARG A 102 1.42 -23.16 -49.13
C ARG A 102 2.19 -22.57 -47.95
N LEU A 103 3.53 -22.57 -48.01
CA LEU A 103 4.40 -21.97 -47.00
C LEU A 103 4.20 -20.46 -46.92
N LEU A 104 4.05 -19.79 -48.06
CA LEU A 104 3.75 -18.35 -48.10
C LEU A 104 2.40 -18.06 -47.45
N ALA A 105 1.35 -18.81 -47.79
CA ALA A 105 0.03 -18.66 -47.16
C ALA A 105 0.05 -18.96 -45.65
N GLU A 106 0.84 -19.95 -45.22
CA GLU A 106 1.03 -20.26 -43.81
C GLU A 106 1.81 -19.17 -43.06
N HIS A 107 2.84 -18.60 -43.69
CA HIS A 107 3.59 -17.47 -43.16
C HIS A 107 2.72 -16.20 -43.09
N GLU A 108 1.94 -15.91 -44.15
CA GLU A 108 1.01 -14.78 -44.17
C GLU A 108 -0.06 -14.92 -43.08
N ARG A 109 -0.62 -16.13 -42.89
CA ARG A 109 -1.57 -16.42 -41.80
C ARG A 109 -0.90 -16.24 -40.43
N GLN A 110 0.34 -16.70 -40.25
CA GLN A 110 1.09 -16.53 -39.01
C GLN A 110 1.43 -15.07 -38.71
N ILE A 111 1.78 -14.28 -39.73
CA ILE A 111 1.99 -12.84 -39.59
C ILE A 111 0.69 -12.16 -39.18
N ALA A 112 -0.44 -12.50 -39.82
CA ALA A 112 -1.74 -11.95 -39.46
C ALA A 112 -2.16 -12.30 -38.02
N GLU A 113 -1.94 -13.55 -37.59
CA GLU A 113 -2.18 -14.01 -36.20
C GLU A 113 -1.33 -13.19 -35.20
N LEU A 114 -0.02 -13.03 -35.47
CA LEU A 114 0.89 -12.25 -34.61
C LEU A 114 0.54 -10.76 -34.60
N GLN A 115 0.15 -10.20 -35.74
CA GLN A 115 -0.33 -8.81 -35.83
C GLN A 115 -1.60 -8.60 -35.02
N ALA A 116 -2.54 -9.56 -35.07
CA ALA A 116 -3.76 -9.52 -34.27
C ALA A 116 -3.46 -9.61 -32.76
N LEU A 117 -2.58 -10.52 -32.31
CA LEU A 117 -2.15 -10.60 -30.91
C LEU A 117 -1.43 -9.32 -30.45
N GLY A 118 -0.57 -8.76 -31.29
CA GLY A 118 0.10 -7.48 -31.02
C GLY A 118 -0.89 -6.31 -30.92
N ALA A 119 -1.88 -6.25 -31.83
CA ALA A 119 -2.94 -5.24 -31.80
C ALA A 119 -3.81 -5.38 -30.54
N ILE A 120 -4.18 -6.61 -30.17
CA ILE A 120 -4.89 -6.91 -28.91
C ILE A 120 -4.05 -6.45 -27.72
N GLY A 121 -2.75 -6.75 -27.71
CA GLY A 121 -1.84 -6.34 -26.63
C GLY A 121 -1.71 -4.83 -26.47
N ARG A 122 -1.59 -4.08 -27.58
CA ARG A 122 -1.57 -2.61 -27.57
C ARG A 122 -2.92 -2.05 -27.11
N ALA A 123 -4.02 -2.48 -27.74
CA ALA A 123 -5.36 -2.04 -27.37
C ALA A 123 -5.65 -2.30 -25.89
N ALA A 124 -5.20 -3.43 -25.38
CA ALA A 124 -5.40 -3.78 -23.98
C ALA A 124 -4.51 -2.98 -23.03
N SER A 125 -3.31 -2.57 -23.45
CA SER A 125 -2.40 -1.74 -22.64
C SER A 125 -2.82 -0.26 -22.60
N MET A 126 -3.57 0.20 -23.61
CA MET A 126 -4.03 1.59 -23.74
C MET A 126 -5.48 1.81 -23.31
N SER A 127 -6.30 0.75 -23.21
CA SER A 127 -7.73 0.87 -22.93
C SER A 127 -8.02 0.78 -21.42
N TYR A 128 -8.66 1.82 -20.89
CA TYR A 128 -9.24 1.83 -19.54
C TYR A 128 -10.73 1.48 -19.54
N ASP A 129 -11.32 1.31 -20.73
CA ASP A 129 -12.71 0.92 -20.93
C ASP A 129 -12.80 -0.52 -21.47
N LEU A 130 -13.62 -1.31 -20.80
CA LEU A 130 -13.85 -2.71 -21.12
C LEU A 130 -14.61 -2.85 -22.45
N ASP A 131 -15.60 -2.00 -22.73
CA ASP A 131 -16.38 -2.09 -23.97
C ASP A 131 -15.55 -1.67 -25.20
N ALA A 132 -14.65 -0.70 -25.05
CA ALA A 132 -13.67 -0.36 -26.07
C ALA A 132 -12.67 -1.52 -26.31
N LEU A 133 -12.17 -2.15 -25.25
CA LEU A 133 -11.29 -3.32 -25.36
C LEU A 133 -11.96 -4.48 -26.11
N LEU A 134 -13.20 -4.82 -25.73
CA LEU A 134 -13.96 -5.90 -26.38
C LEU A 134 -14.14 -5.66 -27.89
N ARG A 135 -14.40 -4.42 -28.31
CA ARG A 135 -14.51 -4.05 -29.73
C ARG A 135 -13.18 -4.16 -30.47
N HIS A 136 -12.09 -3.67 -29.88
CA HIS A 136 -10.76 -3.80 -30.48
C HIS A 136 -10.34 -5.27 -30.64
N ILE A 137 -10.67 -6.13 -29.67
CA ILE A 137 -10.41 -7.58 -29.77
C ILE A 137 -11.19 -8.17 -30.94
N HIS A 138 -12.47 -7.85 -31.08
CA HIS A 138 -13.28 -8.28 -32.22
C HIS A 138 -12.66 -7.86 -33.56
N ASP A 139 -12.28 -6.59 -33.70
CA ASP A 139 -11.74 -6.07 -34.96
C ASP A 139 -10.39 -6.72 -35.33
N ALA A 140 -9.54 -6.95 -34.33
CA ALA A 140 -8.28 -7.67 -34.51
C ALA A 140 -8.52 -9.13 -34.95
N LEU A 141 -9.45 -9.85 -34.32
CA LEU A 141 -9.78 -11.23 -34.69
C LEU A 141 -10.40 -11.32 -36.09
N ARG A 142 -11.29 -10.40 -36.44
CA ARG A 142 -11.91 -10.35 -37.77
C ARG A 142 -10.90 -10.11 -38.90
N SER A 143 -9.76 -9.48 -38.60
CA SER A 143 -8.71 -9.23 -39.60
C SER A 143 -7.94 -10.49 -40.02
N CYS A 144 -7.93 -11.54 -39.18
CA CYS A 144 -7.18 -12.77 -39.42
C CYS A 144 -8.05 -14.03 -39.51
N LEU A 145 -9.29 -13.98 -39.01
CA LEU A 145 -10.24 -15.10 -39.02
C LEU A 145 -11.53 -14.74 -39.78
N ALA A 146 -12.02 -15.70 -40.59
CA ALA A 146 -13.30 -15.59 -41.27
C ALA A 146 -14.46 -15.96 -40.33
N LEU A 147 -14.72 -15.11 -39.33
CA LEU A 147 -15.83 -15.27 -38.38
C LEU A 147 -17.07 -14.50 -38.84
N ASP A 148 -18.25 -15.12 -38.68
CA ASP A 148 -19.56 -14.51 -38.97
C ASP A 148 -20.17 -13.84 -37.73
N ALA A 149 -19.88 -14.40 -36.55
CA ALA A 149 -20.28 -13.85 -35.27
C ALA A 149 -19.20 -14.01 -34.18
N PHE A 150 -19.18 -13.07 -33.24
CA PHE A 150 -18.28 -12.99 -32.10
C PHE A 150 -19.09 -12.69 -30.84
N SER A 151 -18.73 -13.30 -29.72
CA SER A 151 -19.28 -12.88 -28.43
C SER A 151 -18.27 -13.05 -27.33
N MET A 152 -18.17 -12.06 -26.46
CA MET A 152 -17.31 -12.09 -25.29
C MET A 152 -18.06 -11.51 -24.09
N VAL A 153 -18.01 -12.24 -22.98
CA VAL A 153 -18.63 -11.84 -21.70
C VAL A 153 -17.60 -11.88 -20.59
N ILE A 154 -17.63 -10.88 -19.72
CA ILE A 154 -16.86 -10.82 -18.48
C ILE A 154 -17.79 -11.20 -17.34
N TYR A 155 -17.40 -12.21 -16.59
CA TYR A 155 -18.16 -12.81 -15.51
C TYR A 155 -17.47 -12.54 -14.19
N ASN A 156 -18.22 -12.04 -13.21
CA ASN A 156 -17.72 -11.92 -11.85
C ASN A 156 -18.06 -13.21 -11.07
N PRO A 157 -17.07 -14.01 -10.67
CA PRO A 157 -17.31 -15.27 -9.97
C PRO A 157 -17.86 -15.11 -8.55
N GLU A 158 -17.72 -13.93 -7.93
CA GLU A 158 -18.23 -13.65 -6.59
C GLU A 158 -19.73 -13.33 -6.61
N THR A 159 -20.16 -12.49 -7.55
CA THR A 159 -21.57 -12.10 -7.68
C THR A 159 -22.38 -13.08 -8.54
N GLY A 160 -21.70 -13.86 -9.38
CA GLY A 160 -22.34 -14.76 -10.33
C GLY A 160 -22.95 -14.05 -11.55
N LEU A 161 -22.56 -12.80 -11.82
CA LEU A 161 -23.16 -11.96 -12.84
C LEU A 161 -22.19 -11.65 -13.98
N ILE A 162 -22.75 -11.38 -15.15
CA ILE A 162 -22.01 -10.79 -16.26
C ILE A 162 -21.89 -9.29 -16.00
N THR A 163 -20.65 -8.79 -15.94
CA THR A 163 -20.33 -7.39 -15.67
C THR A 163 -20.23 -6.57 -16.95
N ALA A 164 -19.78 -7.20 -18.03
CA ALA A 164 -19.78 -6.65 -19.37
C ALA A 164 -19.94 -7.76 -20.41
N GLY A 165 -20.57 -7.46 -21.53
CA GLY A 165 -20.85 -8.43 -22.58
C GLY A 165 -21.04 -7.73 -23.91
N LEU A 166 -20.25 -8.16 -24.90
CA LEU A 166 -20.33 -7.72 -26.28
C LEU A 166 -20.56 -8.92 -27.18
N SER A 167 -21.64 -8.89 -27.94
CA SER A 167 -21.88 -9.83 -29.04
C SER A 167 -21.99 -9.05 -30.35
N ILE A 168 -21.32 -9.50 -31.39
CA ILE A 168 -21.39 -8.93 -32.74
C ILE A 168 -21.79 -10.06 -33.68
N ASP A 169 -22.92 -9.89 -34.37
CA ASP A 169 -23.42 -10.85 -35.35
C ASP A 169 -23.86 -10.10 -36.61
N GLU A 170 -23.41 -10.56 -37.79
CA GLU A 170 -23.59 -9.89 -39.09
C GLU A 170 -23.20 -8.40 -39.08
N GLY A 171 -22.22 -8.02 -38.24
CA GLY A 171 -21.75 -6.65 -38.07
C GLY A 171 -22.62 -5.76 -37.19
N VAL A 172 -23.66 -6.30 -36.56
CA VAL A 172 -24.52 -5.60 -35.59
C VAL A 172 -24.07 -5.93 -34.18
N SER A 173 -23.82 -4.91 -33.35
CA SER A 173 -23.41 -5.07 -31.95
C SER A 173 -24.62 -5.14 -31.00
N TYR A 174 -24.55 -6.06 -30.04
CA TYR A 174 -25.53 -6.28 -28.99
C TYR A 174 -24.80 -6.30 -27.63
N SER A 175 -25.34 -5.59 -26.64
CA SER A 175 -24.93 -5.74 -25.26
C SER A 175 -25.89 -6.71 -24.57
N MET A 176 -25.35 -7.76 -23.95
CA MET A 176 -26.14 -8.89 -23.47
C MET A 176 -25.79 -9.25 -22.03
N TRP A 177 -26.83 -9.52 -21.24
CA TRP A 177 -26.78 -10.02 -19.86
C TRP A 177 -25.97 -9.18 -18.87
N ASN A 178 -25.64 -7.92 -19.19
CA ASN A 178 -25.03 -7.00 -18.24
C ASN A 178 -25.90 -6.89 -16.98
N GLY A 179 -25.33 -7.22 -15.82
CA GLY A 179 -26.02 -7.28 -14.53
C GLY A 179 -26.92 -8.51 -14.33
N GLN A 180 -26.81 -9.53 -15.18
CA GLN A 180 -27.61 -10.76 -15.11
C GLN A 180 -26.71 -12.01 -15.11
N PRO A 181 -27.13 -13.12 -14.50
CA PRO A 181 -26.42 -14.39 -14.60
C PRO A 181 -26.53 -14.98 -16.01
N PRO A 182 -25.55 -15.77 -16.47
CA PRO A 182 -25.63 -16.43 -17.77
C PRO A 182 -26.79 -17.45 -17.78
N PRO A 183 -27.56 -17.58 -18.87
CA PRO A 183 -28.66 -18.54 -18.95
C PRO A 183 -28.17 -19.98 -18.72
N THR A 184 -28.82 -20.72 -17.81
CA THR A 184 -28.32 -22.00 -17.29
C THR A 184 -28.04 -23.07 -18.36
N GLY A 185 -28.80 -23.09 -19.45
CA GLY A 185 -28.63 -24.03 -20.57
C GLY A 185 -27.70 -23.54 -21.69
N SER A 186 -27.14 -22.34 -21.58
CA SER A 186 -26.29 -21.78 -22.64
C SER A 186 -24.90 -22.41 -22.68
N LEU A 187 -24.28 -22.43 -23.86
CA LEU A 187 -22.87 -22.84 -24.04
C LEU A 187 -21.92 -22.00 -23.16
N THR A 188 -22.19 -20.70 -23.02
CA THR A 188 -21.44 -19.80 -22.13
C THR A 188 -21.53 -20.23 -20.66
N ALA A 189 -22.73 -20.54 -20.16
CA ALA A 189 -22.89 -21.05 -18.79
C ALA A 189 -22.23 -22.43 -18.60
N ALA A 190 -22.18 -23.26 -19.64
CA ALA A 190 -21.47 -24.54 -19.59
C ALA A 190 -19.95 -24.34 -19.43
N ILE A 191 -19.35 -23.40 -20.18
CA ILE A 191 -17.94 -23.05 -20.05
C ILE A 191 -17.64 -22.46 -18.67
N ILE A 192 -18.44 -21.50 -18.18
CA ILE A 192 -18.25 -20.90 -16.85
C ILE A 192 -18.28 -21.96 -15.75
N ARG A 193 -19.20 -22.93 -15.84
CA ARG A 193 -19.38 -23.98 -14.83
C ARG A 193 -18.30 -25.07 -14.89
N ARG A 194 -17.86 -25.45 -16.10
CA ARG A 194 -16.90 -26.55 -16.32
C ARG A 194 -15.45 -26.07 -16.32
N GLY A 195 -15.20 -24.81 -16.66
CA GLY A 195 -13.86 -24.25 -16.85
C GLY A 195 -13.10 -24.86 -18.03
N LEU A 196 -13.80 -25.44 -19.00
CA LEU A 196 -13.19 -26.14 -20.14
C LEU A 196 -13.61 -25.48 -21.47
N PRO A 197 -12.71 -25.43 -22.47
CA PRO A 197 -13.06 -24.97 -23.80
C PRO A 197 -14.06 -25.91 -24.46
N LEU A 198 -14.94 -25.36 -25.30
CA LEU A 198 -15.90 -26.11 -26.10
C LEU A 198 -15.70 -25.74 -27.58
N SER A 199 -15.64 -26.75 -28.44
CA SER A 199 -15.49 -26.59 -29.89
C SER A 199 -16.42 -27.56 -30.59
N PHE A 200 -17.16 -27.07 -31.59
CA PHE A 200 -18.08 -27.83 -32.41
C PHE A 200 -17.80 -27.53 -33.88
N ALA A 201 -17.52 -28.56 -34.67
CA ALA A 201 -17.26 -28.42 -36.10
C ALA A 201 -18.57 -28.27 -36.91
N ASP A 202 -19.64 -28.96 -36.49
CA ASP A 202 -21.02 -28.78 -36.93
C ASP A 202 -22.00 -28.76 -35.73
N LEU A 203 -22.20 -27.58 -35.13
CA LEU A 203 -22.95 -27.36 -33.88
C LEU A 203 -24.33 -28.00 -33.86
N PRO A 204 -25.23 -27.86 -34.85
CA PRO A 204 -26.56 -28.48 -34.81
C PRO A 204 -26.54 -30.01 -34.75
N VAL A 205 -25.47 -30.65 -35.23
CA VAL A 205 -25.32 -32.11 -35.24
C VAL A 205 -24.67 -32.59 -33.94
N GLU A 206 -23.62 -31.91 -33.50
CA GLU A 206 -22.83 -32.33 -32.36
C GLU A 206 -23.47 -31.96 -31.01
N ILE A 207 -24.27 -30.89 -30.95
CA ILE A 207 -24.96 -30.48 -29.72
C ILE A 207 -26.01 -31.49 -29.26
N GLU A 208 -26.54 -32.35 -30.15
CA GLU A 208 -27.49 -33.42 -29.79
C GLU A 208 -26.88 -34.42 -28.78
N GLN A 209 -25.56 -34.48 -28.68
CA GLN A 209 -24.84 -35.30 -27.70
C GLN A 209 -24.86 -34.69 -26.28
N PHE A 210 -25.34 -33.45 -26.14
CA PHE A 210 -25.40 -32.68 -24.90
C PHE A 210 -26.82 -32.13 -24.66
N PRO A 211 -27.79 -32.98 -24.25
CA PRO A 211 -29.21 -32.61 -24.12
C PRO A 211 -29.50 -31.54 -23.06
N GLU A 212 -28.55 -31.24 -22.18
CA GLU A 212 -28.61 -30.15 -21.21
C GLU A 212 -28.26 -28.76 -21.79
N LEU A 213 -27.73 -28.73 -23.02
CA LEU A 213 -27.27 -27.51 -23.68
C LEU A 213 -28.26 -27.07 -24.77
N GLU A 214 -28.53 -25.78 -24.80
CA GLU A 214 -29.37 -25.14 -25.82
C GLU A 214 -28.51 -24.20 -26.67
N ALA A 215 -28.60 -24.37 -28.00
CA ALA A 215 -27.99 -23.43 -28.95
C ALA A 215 -28.88 -22.17 -29.04
N PHE A 216 -28.47 -21.11 -28.37
CA PHE A 216 -29.11 -19.80 -28.48
C PHE A 216 -28.64 -19.10 -29.76
N ALA A 217 -29.57 -18.75 -30.66
CA ALA A 217 -29.28 -17.81 -31.74
C ALA A 217 -29.18 -16.39 -31.17
N MET A 218 -28.08 -15.68 -31.46
CA MET A 218 -27.84 -14.33 -30.97
C MET A 218 -27.78 -13.36 -32.16
N GLY A 219 -28.80 -12.55 -32.35
CA GLY A 219 -28.88 -11.62 -33.49
C GLY A 219 -29.64 -12.21 -34.67
N SER A 220 -28.92 -12.59 -35.72
CA SER A 220 -29.46 -13.17 -36.96
C SER A 220 -30.24 -14.47 -36.66
N PRO A 221 -31.33 -14.76 -37.39
CA PRO A 221 -32.05 -16.03 -37.25
C PRO A 221 -31.24 -17.24 -37.76
N ARG A 222 -30.02 -17.03 -38.25
CA ARG A 222 -29.13 -18.08 -38.74
C ARG A 222 -28.48 -18.81 -37.58
N THR A 223 -28.50 -20.15 -37.65
CA THR A 223 -27.82 -20.99 -36.65
C THR A 223 -26.35 -21.11 -37.00
N ALA A 224 -25.47 -20.87 -36.02
CA ALA A 224 -24.05 -21.16 -36.15
C ALA A 224 -23.85 -22.64 -36.53
N ARG A 225 -22.95 -22.88 -37.48
CA ARG A 225 -22.53 -24.21 -37.92
C ARG A 225 -21.21 -24.60 -37.30
N THR A 226 -20.24 -23.69 -37.19
CA THR A 226 -19.04 -23.93 -36.39
C THR A 226 -19.01 -22.96 -35.21
N TRP A 227 -18.60 -23.45 -34.03
CA TRP A 227 -18.60 -22.67 -32.79
C TRP A 227 -17.40 -23.05 -31.93
N VAL A 228 -16.62 -22.06 -31.49
CA VAL A 228 -15.49 -22.24 -30.57
C VAL A 228 -15.63 -21.26 -29.41
N GLY A 229 -15.52 -21.75 -28.18
CA GLY A 229 -15.56 -20.95 -26.97
C GLY A 229 -14.43 -21.29 -26.02
N MET A 230 -13.76 -20.25 -25.52
CA MET A 230 -12.63 -20.35 -24.60
C MET A 230 -12.95 -19.63 -23.28
N PRO A 231 -12.62 -20.23 -22.11
CA PRO A 231 -12.70 -19.55 -20.83
C PRO A 231 -11.60 -18.50 -20.67
N LEU A 232 -11.92 -17.42 -19.98
CA LEU A 232 -10.97 -16.43 -19.47
C LEU A 232 -10.73 -16.73 -17.99
N PHE A 233 -9.47 -16.70 -17.55
CA PHE A 233 -9.10 -17.10 -16.18
C PHE A 233 -8.45 -15.97 -15.40
N ASP A 234 -8.78 -15.87 -14.12
CA ASP A 234 -7.95 -15.10 -13.19
C ASP A 234 -6.66 -15.83 -12.79
N ARG A 235 -5.81 -15.18 -12.00
CA ARG A 235 -4.59 -15.77 -11.42
C ARG A 235 -4.85 -17.01 -10.57
N GLU A 236 -6.06 -17.17 -10.03
CA GLU A 236 -6.48 -18.31 -9.19
C GLU A 236 -7.15 -19.42 -10.01
N GLN A 237 -7.12 -19.33 -11.34
CA GLN A 237 -7.76 -20.29 -12.26
C GLN A 237 -9.29 -20.34 -12.15
N ARG A 238 -9.92 -19.27 -11.65
CA ARG A 238 -11.39 -19.10 -11.70
C ARG A 238 -11.78 -18.49 -13.03
N VAL A 239 -12.90 -18.95 -13.60
CA VAL A 239 -13.42 -18.38 -14.85
C VAL A 239 -13.94 -16.98 -14.57
N ILE A 240 -13.38 -15.97 -15.25
CA ILE A 240 -13.77 -14.56 -15.17
C ILE A 240 -14.44 -14.06 -16.46
N GLY A 241 -14.69 -14.95 -17.40
CA GLY A 241 -15.36 -14.62 -18.64
C GLY A 241 -15.22 -15.70 -19.68
N VAL A 242 -15.82 -15.47 -20.85
CA VAL A 242 -15.80 -16.39 -21.98
C VAL A 242 -15.68 -15.59 -23.26
N ILE A 243 -14.81 -16.02 -24.17
CA ILE A 243 -14.70 -15.51 -25.54
C ILE A 243 -15.15 -16.59 -26.52
N THR A 244 -15.93 -16.21 -27.53
CA THR A 244 -16.53 -17.13 -28.49
C THR A 244 -16.46 -16.58 -29.91
N ILE A 245 -16.15 -17.46 -30.86
CA ILE A 245 -16.16 -17.19 -32.30
C ILE A 245 -17.05 -18.21 -33.01
N GLN A 246 -17.74 -17.77 -34.07
CA GLN A 246 -18.75 -18.58 -34.74
C GLN A 246 -18.72 -18.35 -36.26
N SER A 247 -19.10 -19.38 -37.02
CA SER A 247 -19.35 -19.29 -38.46
C SER A 247 -20.63 -20.03 -38.86
N TYR A 248 -21.30 -19.55 -39.91
CA TYR A 248 -22.44 -20.19 -40.56
C TYR A 248 -22.05 -21.31 -41.54
N VAL A 249 -20.76 -21.58 -41.70
CA VAL A 249 -20.22 -22.67 -42.52
C VAL A 249 -19.70 -23.77 -41.59
N PRO A 250 -20.06 -25.06 -41.80
CA PRO A 250 -19.51 -26.15 -40.99
C PRO A 250 -18.02 -26.36 -41.32
N TYR A 251 -17.24 -26.81 -40.33
CA TYR A 251 -15.79 -27.00 -40.40
C TYR A 251 -15.00 -25.71 -40.76
N ALA A 252 -15.50 -24.54 -40.36
CA ALA A 252 -14.87 -23.26 -40.69
C ALA A 252 -13.57 -22.98 -39.91
N PHE A 253 -13.44 -23.55 -38.71
CA PHE A 253 -12.28 -23.36 -37.83
C PHE A 253 -11.57 -24.70 -37.61
N ASP A 254 -10.24 -24.69 -37.68
CA ASP A 254 -9.38 -25.85 -37.45
C ASP A 254 -8.75 -25.83 -36.04
N ASP A 255 -7.96 -26.86 -35.71
CA ASP A 255 -7.29 -26.95 -34.40
C ASP A 255 -6.27 -25.82 -34.17
N ARG A 256 -5.74 -25.21 -35.24
CA ARG A 256 -4.83 -24.07 -35.13
C ARG A 256 -5.60 -22.82 -34.75
N ASP A 257 -6.78 -22.60 -35.33
CA ASP A 257 -7.67 -21.50 -34.93
C ASP A 257 -8.06 -21.62 -33.44
N ALA A 258 -8.40 -22.84 -32.98
CA ALA A 258 -8.72 -23.06 -31.58
C ALA A 258 -7.54 -22.72 -30.65
N ARG A 259 -6.31 -23.13 -30.99
CA ARG A 259 -5.11 -22.76 -30.22
C ARG A 259 -4.85 -21.25 -30.23
N PHE A 260 -5.05 -20.61 -31.38
CA PHE A 260 -4.90 -19.17 -31.50
C PHE A 260 -5.90 -18.41 -30.60
N ILE A 261 -7.18 -18.80 -30.58
CA ILE A 261 -8.17 -18.20 -29.68
C ILE A 261 -7.85 -18.48 -28.21
N GLN A 262 -7.23 -19.62 -27.89
CA GLN A 262 -6.76 -19.89 -26.53
C GLN A 262 -5.64 -18.92 -26.10
N ASP A 263 -4.68 -18.62 -26.98
CA ASP A 263 -3.62 -17.64 -26.71
C ASP A 263 -4.20 -16.24 -26.54
N VAL A 264 -5.16 -15.86 -27.39
CA VAL A 264 -5.93 -14.60 -27.25
C VAL A 264 -6.66 -14.56 -25.91
N ALA A 265 -7.35 -15.64 -25.53
CA ALA A 265 -8.06 -15.73 -24.25
C ALA A 265 -7.12 -15.53 -23.06
N ALA A 266 -5.91 -16.10 -23.09
CA ALA A 266 -4.91 -15.94 -22.05
C ALA A 266 -4.43 -14.47 -21.94
N GLN A 267 -4.14 -13.83 -23.07
CA GLN A 267 -3.71 -12.43 -23.11
C GLN A 267 -4.81 -11.49 -22.62
N VAL A 268 -6.04 -11.66 -23.11
CA VAL A 268 -7.19 -10.87 -22.71
C VAL A 268 -7.52 -11.05 -21.22
N SER A 269 -7.36 -12.27 -20.69
CA SER A 269 -7.56 -12.54 -19.27
C SER A 269 -6.68 -11.68 -18.37
N LEU A 270 -5.40 -11.50 -18.72
CA LEU A 270 -4.47 -10.65 -17.96
C LEU A 270 -4.92 -9.19 -17.95
N HIS A 271 -5.37 -8.69 -19.09
CA HIS A 271 -5.76 -7.29 -19.24
C HIS A 271 -7.10 -6.95 -18.62
N VAL A 272 -8.10 -7.84 -18.72
CA VAL A 272 -9.37 -7.70 -17.99
C VAL A 272 -9.11 -7.59 -16.48
N GLN A 273 -8.18 -8.37 -15.95
CA GLN A 273 -7.76 -8.28 -14.54
C GLN A 273 -7.09 -6.95 -14.22
N ASN A 274 -6.21 -6.44 -15.10
CA ASN A 274 -5.57 -5.15 -14.89
C ASN A 274 -6.59 -3.99 -14.90
N ILE A 275 -7.55 -3.99 -15.84
CA ILE A 275 -8.61 -2.99 -15.89
C ILE A 275 -9.50 -3.10 -14.64
N ALA A 276 -9.90 -4.31 -14.23
CA ALA A 276 -10.67 -4.51 -13.00
C ALA A 276 -9.92 -3.98 -11.76
N LEU A 277 -8.61 -4.22 -11.68
CA LEU A 277 -7.76 -3.72 -10.59
C LEU A 277 -7.64 -2.19 -10.60
N LEU A 278 -7.52 -1.58 -11.78
CA LEU A 278 -7.49 -0.12 -11.92
C LEU A 278 -8.80 0.51 -11.47
N VAL A 279 -9.94 -0.03 -11.92
CA VAL A 279 -11.28 0.40 -11.49
C VAL A 279 -11.46 0.24 -9.98
N GLN A 280 -10.99 -0.87 -9.41
CA GLN A 280 -11.01 -1.09 -7.96
C GLN A 280 -10.14 -0.07 -7.21
N ARG A 281 -8.94 0.22 -7.72
CA ARG A 281 -8.02 1.21 -7.13
C ARG A 281 -8.60 2.61 -7.16
N GLU A 282 -9.22 3.00 -8.28
CA GLU A 282 -9.91 4.30 -8.39
C GLU A 282 -11.11 4.39 -7.45
N ARG A 283 -11.92 3.33 -7.34
CA ARG A 283 -12.99 3.23 -6.33
C ARG A 283 -12.43 3.45 -4.93
N GLN A 284 -11.36 2.75 -4.57
CA GLN A 284 -10.75 2.83 -3.24
C GLN A 284 -10.16 4.21 -2.93
N ILE A 285 -9.57 4.90 -3.91
CA ILE A 285 -9.10 6.28 -3.75
C ILE A 285 -10.28 7.22 -3.47
N ARG A 286 -11.37 7.11 -4.23
CA ARG A 286 -12.57 7.95 -4.04
C ARG A 286 -13.24 7.68 -2.68
N GLU A 287 -13.29 6.42 -2.24
CA GLU A 287 -13.80 6.03 -0.93
C GLU A 287 -12.93 6.61 0.20
N LEU A 288 -11.60 6.55 0.09
CA LEU A 288 -10.68 7.14 1.08
C LEU A 288 -10.80 8.66 1.16
N ASP A 289 -10.97 9.35 0.02
CA ASP A 289 -11.23 10.79 0.00
C ASP A 289 -12.55 11.13 0.70
N ALA A 290 -13.62 10.38 0.41
CA ALA A 290 -14.91 10.53 1.07
C ALA A 290 -14.83 10.31 2.59
N ILE A 291 -14.12 9.26 3.05
CA ILE A 291 -13.87 9.02 4.48
C ILE A 291 -13.11 10.20 5.10
N GLY A 292 -12.06 10.69 4.43
CA GLY A 292 -11.28 11.84 4.88
C GLY A 292 -12.13 13.10 5.05
N ARG A 293 -12.95 13.43 4.04
CA ARG A 293 -13.88 14.58 4.07
C ARG A 293 -14.93 14.45 5.17
N ILE A 294 -15.53 13.26 5.33
CA ILE A 294 -16.49 12.99 6.39
C ILE A 294 -15.83 13.08 7.78
N GLY A 295 -14.61 12.55 7.92
CA GLY A 295 -13.82 12.67 9.15
C GLY A 295 -13.53 14.13 9.51
N GLN A 296 -13.23 14.98 8.53
CA GLN A 296 -13.07 16.42 8.72
C GLN A 296 -14.37 17.11 9.13
N LEU A 297 -15.50 16.81 8.46
CA LEU A 297 -16.82 17.32 8.84
C LEU A 297 -17.18 16.95 10.28
N ALA A 298 -17.01 15.67 10.64
CA ALA A 298 -17.26 15.17 11.99
C ALA A 298 -16.34 15.82 13.04
N THR A 299 -15.11 16.19 12.68
CA THR A 299 -14.15 16.82 13.61
C THR A 299 -14.33 18.33 13.74
N ALA A 300 -14.65 19.03 12.65
CA ALA A 300 -14.75 20.50 12.62
C ALA A 300 -16.16 21.05 12.90
N GLY A 301 -17.22 20.31 12.55
CA GLY A 301 -18.60 20.79 12.70
C GLY A 301 -19.07 20.87 14.14
N TYR A 302 -19.86 21.88 14.49
CA TYR A 302 -20.48 22.04 15.81
C TYR A 302 -22.00 21.84 15.78
N ASP A 303 -22.59 21.89 14.59
CA ASP A 303 -24.00 21.61 14.35
C ASP A 303 -24.14 20.18 13.80
N LEU A 304 -25.02 19.39 14.41
CA LEU A 304 -25.25 18.02 13.99
C LEU A 304 -25.91 17.96 12.60
N ASP A 305 -26.84 18.85 12.29
CA ASP A 305 -27.55 18.84 11.00
C ASP A 305 -26.58 19.15 9.84
N GLU A 306 -25.64 20.09 10.03
CA GLU A 306 -24.61 20.37 9.03
C GLU A 306 -23.68 19.17 8.78
N ILE A 307 -23.31 18.43 9.84
CA ILE A 307 -22.47 17.23 9.72
C ILE A 307 -23.22 16.14 8.93
N LEU A 308 -24.47 15.86 9.32
CA LEU A 308 -25.28 14.83 8.66
C LEU A 308 -25.56 15.18 7.18
N ASP A 309 -25.77 16.45 6.90
CA ASP A 309 -26.01 16.96 5.54
C ASP A 309 -24.76 16.87 4.66
N GLY A 310 -23.59 17.18 5.20
CA GLY A 310 -22.31 17.03 4.52
C GLY A 310 -21.94 15.56 4.26
N VAL A 311 -22.25 14.68 5.22
CA VAL A 311 -22.10 13.22 5.08
C VAL A 311 -22.99 12.70 3.95
N ARG A 312 -24.28 13.05 3.97
CA ARG A 312 -25.24 12.71 2.91
C ARG A 312 -24.73 13.14 1.54
N ALA A 313 -24.36 14.42 1.39
CA ALA A 313 -23.90 14.95 0.12
C ALA A 313 -22.65 14.22 -0.40
N THR A 314 -21.72 13.90 0.49
CA THR A 314 -20.49 13.17 0.13
C THR A 314 -20.79 11.73 -0.29
N LEU A 315 -21.67 11.03 0.44
CA LEU A 315 -22.02 9.64 0.14
C LEU A 315 -22.86 9.50 -1.13
N LEU A 316 -23.83 10.39 -1.36
CA LEU A 316 -24.65 10.36 -2.57
C LEU A 316 -23.85 10.71 -3.83
N ALA A 317 -22.92 11.66 -3.73
CA ALA A 317 -22.03 12.00 -4.85
C ALA A 317 -21.09 10.85 -5.23
N LEU A 318 -20.74 9.98 -4.28
CA LEU A 318 -19.87 8.84 -4.51
C LEU A 318 -20.62 7.60 -5.01
N THR A 319 -21.76 7.28 -4.40
CA THR A 319 -22.44 5.98 -4.60
C THR A 319 -23.57 6.03 -5.62
N GLU A 320 -24.06 7.23 -5.96
CA GLU A 320 -25.23 7.43 -6.82
C GLU A 320 -26.44 6.58 -6.36
N ALA A 321 -26.57 6.37 -5.05
CA ALA A 321 -27.66 5.60 -4.47
C ALA A 321 -29.02 6.26 -4.79
N SER A 322 -30.00 5.46 -5.22
CA SER A 322 -31.35 5.97 -5.47
C SER A 322 -32.03 6.42 -4.18
N VAL A 323 -31.71 5.79 -3.05
CA VAL A 323 -32.25 6.12 -1.73
C VAL A 323 -31.12 6.17 -0.71
N PHE A 324 -31.05 7.28 0.03
CA PHE A 324 -30.16 7.46 1.17
C PHE A 324 -30.96 7.60 2.45
N TYR A 325 -30.53 6.89 3.49
CA TYR A 325 -31.17 6.96 4.78
C TYR A 325 -30.17 6.96 5.93
N LEU A 326 -30.24 7.99 6.77
CA LEU A 326 -29.45 8.11 7.98
C LEU A 326 -30.37 8.51 9.14
N LEU A 327 -30.28 7.78 10.24
CA LEU A 327 -31.06 8.02 11.45
C LEU A 327 -30.14 8.08 12.66
N ILE A 328 -30.33 9.08 13.52
CA ILE A 328 -29.72 9.18 14.84
C ILE A 328 -30.80 8.99 15.91
N CYS A 329 -30.62 8.03 16.80
CA CYS A 329 -31.54 7.73 17.89
C CYS A 329 -30.90 7.89 19.27
N GLU A 330 -31.74 8.01 20.29
CA GLU A 330 -31.35 7.90 21.69
C GLU A 330 -31.17 6.42 22.06
N SER A 331 -30.08 6.10 22.77
CA SER A 331 -29.62 4.73 23.00
C SER A 331 -30.54 3.91 23.91
N GLU A 332 -31.24 4.56 24.84
CA GLU A 332 -32.13 3.87 25.80
C GLU A 332 -33.57 3.76 25.29
N SER A 333 -34.10 4.84 24.69
CA SER A 333 -35.50 4.92 24.29
C SER A 333 -35.75 4.47 22.85
N GLY A 334 -34.71 4.41 22.01
CA GLY A 334 -34.83 4.13 20.57
C GLY A 334 -35.58 5.22 19.80
N ILE A 335 -35.82 6.38 20.43
CA ILE A 335 -36.52 7.52 19.81
C ILE A 335 -35.56 8.19 18.83
N ILE A 336 -36.05 8.44 17.62
CA ILE A 336 -35.31 9.15 16.58
C ILE A 336 -35.17 10.61 16.99
N THR A 337 -33.93 11.09 17.06
CA THR A 337 -33.58 12.48 17.38
C THR A 337 -33.31 13.29 16.12
N HIS A 338 -32.63 12.69 15.13
CA HIS A 338 -32.31 13.31 13.85
C HIS A 338 -32.47 12.27 12.75
N SER A 339 -32.84 12.72 11.55
CA SER A 339 -33.03 11.85 10.40
C SER A 339 -32.77 12.61 9.13
N VAL A 340 -32.03 11.99 8.22
CA VAL A 340 -31.79 12.49 6.87
C VAL A 340 -32.25 11.41 5.89
N PHE A 341 -33.22 11.77 5.05
CA PHE A 341 -33.76 10.89 4.02
C PHE A 341 -33.79 11.62 2.69
N GLU A 342 -33.29 10.95 1.66
CA GLU A 342 -33.30 11.43 0.29
C GLU A 342 -33.61 10.26 -0.65
N GLU A 343 -34.49 10.51 -1.60
CA GLU A 343 -34.91 9.53 -2.62
C GLU A 343 -34.90 10.25 -3.97
N GLU A 344 -34.18 9.69 -4.95
CA GLU A 344 -34.03 10.22 -6.31
C GLU A 344 -33.60 11.70 -6.39
N GLY A 345 -32.75 12.13 -5.46
CA GLY A 345 -32.27 13.53 -5.39
C GLY A 345 -33.26 14.50 -4.72
N GLU A 346 -34.45 14.03 -4.33
CA GLU A 346 -35.43 14.82 -3.60
C GLU A 346 -35.35 14.55 -2.09
N ARG A 347 -35.32 15.65 -1.33
CA ARG A 347 -35.34 15.60 0.13
C ARG A 347 -36.76 15.43 0.63
N PHE A 348 -36.96 14.46 1.51
CA PHE A 348 -38.23 14.35 2.23
C PHE A 348 -38.00 14.60 3.71
N GLU A 349 -38.65 15.64 4.23
CA GLU A 349 -38.87 15.78 5.67
C GLU A 349 -39.94 14.79 6.10
N LEU A 350 -39.58 13.53 6.34
CA LEU A 350 -40.44 12.70 7.16
C LEU A 350 -40.33 13.20 8.60
N ALA A 351 -41.47 13.57 9.21
CA ALA A 351 -41.57 13.89 10.64
C ALA A 351 -41.35 12.63 11.51
N LEU A 352 -40.12 12.13 11.52
CA LEU A 352 -39.67 10.95 12.27
C LEU A 352 -39.09 11.34 13.64
N GLN A 353 -38.62 12.58 13.79
CA GLN A 353 -38.12 13.08 15.07
C GLN A 353 -39.19 12.90 16.18
N GLY A 354 -38.76 12.37 17.33
CA GLY A 354 -39.63 12.09 18.46
C GLY A 354 -40.44 10.78 18.35
N ARG A 355 -40.28 9.99 17.28
CA ARG A 355 -40.94 8.69 17.11
C ARG A 355 -39.96 7.53 17.29
N PRO A 356 -40.42 6.36 17.77
CA PRO A 356 -39.62 5.13 17.75
C PRO A 356 -39.50 4.59 16.33
N ILE A 357 -38.45 3.80 16.10
CA ILE A 357 -38.17 3.18 14.79
C ILE A 357 -39.24 2.12 14.48
N ASN A 358 -39.61 2.02 13.20
CA ASN A 358 -40.68 1.14 12.75
C ASN A 358 -40.35 -0.34 13.03
N ALA A 359 -41.25 -1.02 13.75
CA ALA A 359 -41.12 -2.44 14.05
C ALA A 359 -41.16 -3.32 12.79
N GLY A 360 -40.28 -4.31 12.73
CA GLY A 360 -40.07 -5.22 11.60
C GLY A 360 -39.24 -4.64 10.44
N SER A 361 -38.72 -3.42 10.56
CA SER A 361 -37.92 -2.78 9.50
C SER A 361 -36.48 -3.28 9.44
N LEU A 362 -35.82 -3.10 8.29
CA LEU A 362 -34.39 -3.39 8.12
C LEU A 362 -33.53 -2.56 9.10
N SER A 363 -33.87 -1.27 9.30
CA SER A 363 -33.19 -0.39 10.25
C SER A 363 -33.37 -0.85 11.70
N GLU A 364 -34.58 -1.29 12.11
CA GLU A 364 -34.79 -1.85 13.45
C GLU A 364 -33.98 -3.14 13.65
N TRP A 365 -33.88 -4.00 12.63
CA TRP A 365 -33.09 -5.22 12.72
C TRP A 365 -31.60 -4.92 12.94
N ILE A 366 -31.02 -3.99 12.17
CA ILE A 366 -29.64 -3.54 12.38
C ILE A 366 -29.47 -3.00 13.80
N ILE A 367 -30.47 -2.28 14.30
CA ILE A 367 -30.41 -1.75 15.65
C ILE A 367 -30.37 -2.84 16.70
N ARG A 368 -31.32 -3.75 16.60
CA ARG A 368 -31.44 -4.83 17.57
C ARG A 368 -30.22 -5.76 17.59
N ASN A 369 -29.62 -6.03 16.44
CA ASN A 369 -28.53 -7.01 16.32
C ASN A 369 -27.13 -6.39 16.32
N ARG A 370 -27.01 -5.08 16.07
CA ARG A 370 -25.73 -4.34 15.97
C ARG A 370 -24.79 -4.89 14.91
N GLU A 371 -25.37 -5.49 13.88
CA GLU A 371 -24.65 -6.08 12.76
C GLU A 371 -25.00 -5.35 11.47
N PRO A 372 -24.05 -5.19 10.55
CA PRO A 372 -24.33 -4.71 9.21
C PRO A 372 -25.20 -5.73 8.45
N LEU A 373 -25.91 -5.25 7.45
CA LEU A 373 -26.85 -6.06 6.68
C LEU A 373 -26.80 -5.67 5.20
N LEU A 374 -26.63 -6.68 4.35
CA LEU A 374 -26.52 -6.55 2.90
C LEU A 374 -27.56 -7.43 2.21
N PHE A 375 -28.26 -6.88 1.23
CA PHE A 375 -29.11 -7.61 0.30
C PHE A 375 -28.78 -7.18 -1.13
N THR A 376 -28.40 -8.16 -1.94
CA THR A 376 -28.11 -7.94 -3.36
C THR A 376 -29.39 -7.87 -4.16
N ASP A 377 -30.41 -8.66 -3.81
CA ASP A 377 -31.77 -8.52 -4.36
C ASP A 377 -32.83 -8.91 -3.32
N LEU A 378 -33.46 -7.89 -2.72
CA LEU A 378 -34.54 -8.03 -1.75
C LEU A 378 -35.75 -8.78 -2.29
N VAL A 379 -36.01 -8.77 -3.60
CA VAL A 379 -37.15 -9.46 -4.21
C VAL A 379 -36.87 -10.97 -4.31
N GLU A 380 -35.67 -11.35 -4.74
CA GLU A 380 -35.24 -12.76 -4.81
C GLU A 380 -34.99 -13.35 -3.41
N GLN A 381 -34.41 -12.56 -2.50
CA GLN A 381 -34.03 -12.97 -1.15
C GLN A 381 -35.18 -12.82 -0.12
N ARG A 382 -36.43 -12.68 -0.59
CA ARG A 382 -37.62 -12.45 0.26
C ARG A 382 -37.85 -13.49 1.35
N ASP A 383 -37.56 -14.75 1.07
CA ASP A 383 -37.76 -15.82 2.06
C ASP A 383 -36.71 -15.75 3.18
N GLY A 384 -35.50 -15.26 2.88
CA GLY A 384 -34.45 -14.97 3.86
C GLY A 384 -34.82 -13.83 4.81
N LEU A 385 -35.51 -12.79 4.31
CA LEU A 385 -36.03 -11.68 5.14
C LEU A 385 -37.05 -12.18 6.16
N LYS A 386 -38.00 -13.02 5.72
CA LYS A 386 -39.03 -13.61 6.58
C LYS A 386 -38.43 -14.51 7.65
N ALA A 387 -37.42 -15.30 7.31
CA ALA A 387 -36.71 -16.16 8.27
C ALA A 387 -36.04 -15.35 9.39
N ARG A 388 -35.61 -14.11 9.11
CA ARG A 388 -35.01 -13.18 10.08
C ARG A 388 -36.04 -12.30 10.81
N GLY A 389 -37.34 -12.47 10.55
CA GLY A 389 -38.41 -11.67 11.15
C GLY A 389 -38.53 -10.25 10.58
N ILE A 390 -37.93 -9.99 9.41
CA ILE A 390 -37.92 -8.67 8.76
C ILE A 390 -39.11 -8.59 7.80
N GLN A 391 -39.89 -7.51 7.90
CA GLN A 391 -41.02 -7.19 7.02
C GLN A 391 -40.81 -5.80 6.41
N PRO A 392 -40.01 -5.67 5.34
CA PRO A 392 -39.80 -4.38 4.70
C PRO A 392 -41.13 -3.87 4.14
N ARG A 393 -41.51 -2.64 4.55
CA ARG A 393 -42.62 -1.92 3.91
C ARG A 393 -42.07 -1.30 2.63
N PRO A 394 -42.78 -1.40 1.49
CA PRO A 394 -42.37 -0.69 0.28
C PRO A 394 -42.50 0.82 0.50
N ASP A 395 -41.44 1.57 0.18
CA ASP A 395 -41.42 3.04 0.27
C ASP A 395 -42.33 3.67 -0.81
N ARG A 396 -42.45 3.02 -1.99
CA ARG A 396 -43.38 3.37 -3.07
C ARG A 396 -44.20 2.16 -3.56
N PRO A 397 -45.49 2.33 -3.92
CA PRO A 397 -46.25 1.31 -4.63
C PRO A 397 -45.84 1.27 -6.12
N GLY A 398 -45.15 0.22 -6.56
CA GLY A 398 -44.89 -0.06 -7.97
C GLY A 398 -43.45 -0.45 -8.32
N GLU A 399 -42.46 0.08 -7.59
CA GLU A 399 -41.03 -0.18 -7.81
C GLU A 399 -40.35 -0.53 -6.48
N PRO A 400 -40.24 -1.81 -6.11
CA PRO A 400 -39.60 -2.20 -4.86
C PRO A 400 -38.10 -1.97 -4.95
N VAL A 401 -37.51 -1.44 -3.87
CA VAL A 401 -36.05 -1.45 -3.65
C VAL A 401 -35.54 -2.88 -3.83
N ARG A 402 -34.46 -3.03 -4.60
CA ARG A 402 -33.86 -4.34 -4.90
C ARG A 402 -32.53 -4.50 -4.20
N SER A 403 -31.62 -3.55 -4.26
CA SER A 403 -30.34 -3.64 -3.54
C SER A 403 -30.33 -2.76 -2.30
N TRP A 404 -29.79 -3.27 -1.20
CA TRP A 404 -29.82 -2.61 0.10
C TRP A 404 -28.56 -2.92 0.92
N ALA A 405 -27.91 -1.88 1.44
CA ALA A 405 -26.77 -2.00 2.34
C ALA A 405 -26.94 -1.07 3.54
N GLY A 406 -26.75 -1.58 4.76
CA GLY A 406 -26.89 -0.78 5.97
C GLY A 406 -25.94 -1.21 7.07
N VAL A 407 -25.54 -0.23 7.88
CA VAL A 407 -24.59 -0.39 8.98
C VAL A 407 -25.08 0.32 10.24
N PRO A 408 -24.75 -0.20 11.45
CA PRO A 408 -25.09 0.45 12.70
C PRO A 408 -24.15 1.64 12.98
N LEU A 409 -24.69 2.71 13.56
CA LEU A 409 -23.90 3.77 14.19
C LEU A 409 -23.75 3.43 15.67
N LEU A 410 -22.50 3.20 16.11
CA LEU A 410 -22.16 2.73 17.45
C LEU A 410 -21.34 3.79 18.20
N ALA A 411 -21.76 4.09 19.41
CA ALA A 411 -20.99 4.87 20.37
C ALA A 411 -19.76 4.09 20.86
N ARG A 412 -18.80 4.82 21.44
CA ARG A 412 -17.55 4.27 22.00
C ARG A 412 -17.75 3.18 23.06
N ASP A 413 -18.83 3.22 23.81
CA ASP A 413 -19.23 2.21 24.81
C ASP A 413 -20.01 1.03 24.20
N GLY A 414 -20.17 1.02 22.87
CA GLY A 414 -20.98 0.04 22.14
C GLY A 414 -22.48 0.28 22.22
N ALA A 415 -22.92 1.40 22.81
CA ALA A 415 -24.32 1.81 22.77
C ALA A 415 -24.70 2.21 21.35
N GLN A 416 -25.94 1.94 20.97
CA GLN A 416 -26.38 2.29 19.63
C GLN A 416 -26.93 3.69 19.57
N ILE A 417 -26.47 4.42 18.56
CA ILE A 417 -26.86 5.81 18.36
C ILE A 417 -27.50 6.05 16.99
N GLY A 418 -27.62 5.04 16.12
CA GLY A 418 -28.30 5.18 14.85
C GLY A 418 -28.05 4.09 13.82
N VAL A 419 -28.45 4.38 12.57
CA VAL A 419 -28.27 3.54 11.37
C VAL A 419 -27.95 4.43 10.17
N LEU A 420 -27.05 3.95 9.31
CA LEU A 420 -26.78 4.47 7.99
C LEU A 420 -27.09 3.38 6.95
N SER A 421 -27.85 3.70 5.91
CA SER A 421 -28.14 2.76 4.83
C SER A 421 -28.28 3.42 3.46
N LEU A 422 -27.84 2.69 2.43
CA LEU A 422 -27.99 3.00 1.02
C LEU A 422 -28.90 1.97 0.35
N GLN A 423 -29.75 2.43 -0.58
CA GLN A 423 -30.69 1.57 -1.29
C GLN A 423 -30.76 1.94 -2.78
N ASP A 424 -31.08 0.96 -3.63
CA ASP A 424 -31.21 1.15 -5.08
C ASP A 424 -32.35 0.25 -5.62
N TYR A 425 -33.11 0.76 -6.59
CA TYR A 425 -34.17 -0.02 -7.25
C TYR A 425 -33.61 -1.07 -8.23
N ARG A 426 -32.32 -0.98 -8.56
CA ARG A 426 -31.59 -2.00 -9.33
C ARG A 426 -30.99 -3.04 -8.38
N PRO A 427 -31.02 -4.34 -8.73
CA PRO A 427 -30.37 -5.36 -7.93
C PRO A 427 -28.85 -5.28 -8.07
N TYR A 428 -28.12 -5.91 -7.14
CA TYR A 428 -26.67 -6.12 -7.16
C TYR A 428 -25.82 -4.83 -7.18
N ARG A 429 -26.32 -3.73 -6.61
CA ARG A 429 -25.62 -2.44 -6.57
C ARG A 429 -24.62 -2.35 -5.41
N TYR A 430 -24.85 -3.09 -4.34
CA TYR A 430 -24.00 -3.09 -3.16
C TYR A 430 -23.42 -4.48 -2.90
N ASP A 431 -22.21 -4.48 -2.35
CA ASP A 431 -21.36 -5.63 -2.05
C ASP A 431 -20.79 -5.53 -0.63
N ASP A 432 -20.00 -6.51 -0.20
CA ASP A 432 -19.37 -6.50 1.12
C ASP A 432 -18.38 -5.32 1.28
N GLN A 433 -17.71 -4.90 0.19
CA GLN A 433 -16.86 -3.70 0.19
C GLN A 433 -17.66 -2.43 0.53
N THR A 434 -18.90 -2.34 0.04
CA THR A 434 -19.81 -1.24 0.39
C THR A 434 -20.10 -1.23 1.89
N ILE A 435 -20.30 -2.40 2.51
CA ILE A 435 -20.52 -2.50 3.96
C ILE A 435 -19.27 -2.03 4.72
N ASP A 436 -18.09 -2.50 4.35
CA ASP A 436 -16.84 -2.10 5.01
C ASP A 436 -16.60 -0.60 4.92
N PHE A 437 -16.84 -0.01 3.74
CA PHE A 437 -16.79 1.43 3.52
C PHE A 437 -17.80 2.18 4.40
N LEU A 438 -19.07 1.76 4.37
CA LEU A 438 -20.12 2.38 5.19
C LEU A 438 -19.82 2.25 6.68
N SER A 439 -19.25 1.14 7.14
CA SER A 439 -18.85 0.93 8.54
C SER A 439 -17.74 1.89 8.99
N GLN A 440 -16.77 2.19 8.12
CA GLN A 440 -15.76 3.21 8.42
C GLN A 440 -16.37 4.60 8.52
N VAL A 441 -17.25 4.95 7.57
CA VAL A 441 -18.00 6.21 7.58
C VAL A 441 -18.88 6.33 8.83
N ALA A 442 -19.56 5.25 9.21
CA ALA A 442 -20.37 5.15 10.42
C ALA A 442 -19.57 5.45 11.70
N SER A 443 -18.32 5.02 11.77
CA SER A 443 -17.41 5.34 12.88
C SER A 443 -17.16 6.84 12.99
N HIS A 444 -16.88 7.52 11.86
CA HIS A 444 -16.68 8.97 11.84
C HIS A 444 -17.94 9.75 12.20
N ILE A 445 -19.10 9.35 11.68
CA ILE A 445 -20.40 9.96 12.04
C ILE A 445 -20.63 9.80 13.55
N SER A 446 -20.36 8.62 14.09
CA SER A 446 -20.54 8.33 15.52
C SER A 446 -19.69 9.24 16.41
N LEU A 447 -18.42 9.48 16.02
CA LEU A 447 -17.55 10.43 16.71
C LEU A 447 -18.10 11.87 16.66
N GLY A 448 -18.60 12.31 15.50
CA GLY A 448 -19.21 13.63 15.33
C GLY A 448 -20.44 13.83 16.22
N VAL A 449 -21.37 12.84 16.21
CA VAL A 449 -22.59 12.84 17.05
C VAL A 449 -22.23 12.92 18.54
N GLN A 450 -21.27 12.11 18.99
CA GLN A 450 -20.84 12.13 20.39
C GLN A 450 -20.24 13.47 20.81
N LYS A 451 -19.43 14.07 19.92
CA LYS A 451 -18.82 15.37 20.17
C LYS A 451 -19.87 16.46 20.35
N VAL A 452 -20.86 16.56 19.46
CA VAL A 452 -21.94 17.56 19.56
C VAL A 452 -22.76 17.33 20.84
N ARG A 453 -23.14 16.08 21.15
CA ARG A 453 -23.86 15.75 22.39
C ARG A 453 -23.09 16.18 23.65
N LEU A 454 -21.78 15.97 23.69
CA LEU A 454 -20.92 16.39 24.82
C LEU A 454 -20.84 17.92 24.97
N ILE A 455 -20.86 18.66 23.85
CA ILE A 455 -20.85 20.12 23.85
C ILE A 455 -22.19 20.65 24.39
N ASP A 456 -23.31 20.13 23.88
CA ASP A 456 -24.66 20.49 24.35
C ASP A 456 -24.84 20.23 25.85
N GLU A 457 -24.37 19.08 26.34
CA GLU A 457 -24.42 18.75 27.76
C GLU A 457 -23.61 19.73 28.61
N ARG A 458 -22.41 20.10 28.14
CA ARG A 458 -21.56 21.09 28.80
C ARG A 458 -22.19 22.47 28.82
N GLU A 459 -22.80 22.92 27.73
CA GLU A 459 -23.47 24.23 27.67
C GLU A 459 -24.68 24.29 28.62
N ARG A 460 -25.51 23.23 28.66
CA ARG A 460 -26.60 23.12 29.63
C ARG A 460 -26.10 23.20 31.07
N GLN A 461 -24.98 22.53 31.37
CA GLN A 461 -24.38 22.57 32.71
C GLN A 461 -23.86 23.97 33.08
N VAL A 462 -23.27 24.70 32.12
CA VAL A 462 -22.77 26.06 32.33
C VAL A 462 -23.93 27.02 32.61
N LEU A 463 -25.02 26.93 31.85
CA LEU A 463 -26.21 27.76 32.05
C LEU A 463 -26.89 27.48 33.40
N ALA A 464 -27.01 26.21 33.80
CA ALA A 464 -27.53 25.83 35.12
C ALA A 464 -26.68 26.41 36.26
N ASN A 465 -25.35 26.39 36.13
CA ASN A 465 -24.44 26.96 37.13
C ASN A 465 -24.53 28.50 37.21
N ALA A 466 -24.76 29.20 36.09
CA ALA A 466 -24.93 30.65 36.04
C ALA A 466 -26.26 31.10 36.70
N GLN A 467 -27.31 30.29 36.59
CA GLN A 467 -28.62 30.57 37.18
C GLN A 467 -28.60 30.41 38.72
N LEU A 468 -27.89 29.39 39.21
CA LEU A 468 -27.63 29.20 40.65
C LEU A 468 -26.79 30.33 41.27
N PHE A 469 -25.92 30.97 40.48
CA PHE A 469 -25.10 32.10 40.94
C PHE A 469 -25.90 33.38 41.17
N LEU A 470 -26.95 33.63 40.37
CA LEU A 470 -27.80 34.82 40.50
C LEU A 470 -28.79 34.71 41.68
N GLU A 471 -29.28 33.50 41.97
CA GLU A 471 -30.15 33.25 43.14
C GLU A 471 -29.40 33.40 44.47
N ALA A 472 -28.10 33.06 44.50
CA ALA A 472 -27.24 33.25 45.66
C ALA A 472 -27.03 34.74 46.04
N GLN A 473 -27.17 35.66 45.08
CA GLN A 473 -26.89 37.09 45.27
C GLN A 473 -27.97 37.80 46.13
N ALA A 474 -29.22 37.34 46.10
CA ALA A 474 -30.33 37.92 46.88
C ALA A 474 -30.32 37.49 48.36
N HIS A 475 -29.63 36.39 48.70
CA HIS A 475 -29.45 35.93 50.08
C HIS A 475 -28.30 36.65 50.83
N ALA A 476 -27.52 37.49 50.13
CA ALA A 476 -26.27 38.08 50.63
C ALA A 476 -26.44 39.23 51.64
N GLU A 477 -27.54 40.00 51.62
CA GLU A 477 -27.72 41.15 52.54
C GLU A 477 -28.03 40.74 53.98
N ALA A 478 -28.62 39.56 54.18
CA ALA A 478 -28.77 38.95 55.51
C ALA A 478 -27.49 38.24 55.99
N ALA A 479 -26.59 37.89 55.05
CA ALA A 479 -25.33 37.21 55.31
C ALA A 479 -24.20 38.16 55.76
N GLU A 480 -24.31 39.49 55.60
CA GLU A 480 -23.21 40.42 55.92
C GLU A 480 -22.72 40.38 57.38
N ARG A 481 -23.58 40.05 58.34
CA ARG A 481 -23.18 39.91 59.76
C ARG A 481 -22.53 38.56 60.07
N GLU A 482 -22.86 37.52 59.30
CA GLU A 482 -22.19 36.21 59.32
C GLU A 482 -20.89 36.24 58.48
N ALA A 483 -20.85 37.10 57.46
CA ALA A 483 -19.74 37.29 56.54
C ALA A 483 -18.50 37.81 57.26
N TYR A 484 -18.62 38.69 58.26
CA TYR A 484 -17.45 39.16 59.02
C TYR A 484 -16.74 38.03 59.80
N ARG A 485 -17.51 37.05 60.31
CA ARG A 485 -16.98 35.88 61.03
C ARG A 485 -16.43 34.82 60.05
N LEU A 486 -17.11 34.61 58.92
CA LEU A 486 -16.62 33.79 57.80
C LEU A 486 -15.40 34.39 57.09
N GLN A 487 -15.23 35.71 57.06
CA GLN A 487 -14.09 36.38 56.39
C GLN A 487 -12.76 36.08 57.08
N LEU A 488 -12.76 35.99 58.42
CA LEU A 488 -11.57 35.65 59.21
C LEU A 488 -11.16 34.18 59.01
N VAL A 489 -12.14 33.28 58.95
CA VAL A 489 -11.95 31.85 58.63
C VAL A 489 -11.50 31.66 57.18
N ASN A 490 -12.15 32.32 56.22
CA ASN A 490 -11.77 32.28 54.80
C ASN A 490 -10.38 32.87 54.56
N ARG A 491 -9.95 33.88 55.33
CA ARG A 491 -8.59 34.41 55.23
C ARG A 491 -7.56 33.34 55.63
N ILE A 492 -7.79 32.61 56.72
CA ILE A 492 -6.88 31.54 57.16
C ILE A 492 -6.92 30.38 56.15
N ALA A 493 -8.10 29.99 55.66
CA ALA A 493 -8.27 28.99 54.60
C ALA A 493 -7.55 29.37 53.30
N ALA A 494 -7.60 30.65 52.89
CA ALA A 494 -6.96 31.15 51.67
C ALA A 494 -5.42 31.21 51.76
N VAL A 495 -4.86 31.57 52.92
CA VAL A 495 -3.40 31.57 53.10
C VAL A 495 -2.86 30.14 53.18
N LEU A 496 -3.64 29.19 53.73
CA LEU A 496 -3.26 27.78 53.77
C LEU A 496 -3.42 27.08 52.40
N SER A 497 -4.44 27.43 51.61
CA SER A 497 -4.70 26.80 50.30
C SER A 497 -3.76 27.23 49.17
N THR A 498 -3.03 28.34 49.35
CA THR A 498 -2.04 28.83 48.37
C THR A 498 -0.68 28.14 48.50
N ARG A 499 -0.46 27.35 49.56
CA ARG A 499 0.76 26.57 49.74
C ARG A 499 0.53 25.13 49.35
N LEU A 500 1.55 24.52 48.75
CA LEU A 500 1.53 23.13 48.30
C LEU A 500 2.56 22.26 49.03
N ASP A 501 3.27 22.84 49.99
CA ASP A 501 4.23 22.15 50.85
C ASP A 501 3.59 21.81 52.20
N GLU A 502 3.50 20.53 52.52
CA GLU A 502 2.88 20.03 53.76
C GLU A 502 3.54 20.62 55.02
N HIS A 503 4.86 20.79 55.01
CA HIS A 503 5.61 21.29 56.17
C HIS A 503 5.31 22.77 56.42
N GLU A 504 5.29 23.57 55.35
CA GLU A 504 4.96 24.99 55.45
C GLU A 504 3.51 25.25 55.89
N ILE A 505 2.57 24.41 55.43
CA ILE A 505 1.15 24.47 55.82
C ILE A 505 1.02 24.21 57.32
N LEU A 506 1.66 23.15 57.83
CA LEU A 506 1.61 22.78 59.24
C LEU A 506 2.24 23.85 60.15
N ASP A 507 3.39 24.39 59.76
CA ASP A 507 4.08 25.45 60.50
C ASP A 507 3.27 26.75 60.56
N LEU A 508 2.66 27.13 59.43
CA LEU A 508 1.80 28.30 59.38
C LEU A 508 0.54 28.09 60.21
N ALA A 509 -0.06 26.91 60.12
CA ALA A 509 -1.25 26.58 60.88
C ALA A 509 -1.02 26.63 62.40
N ALA A 510 0.10 26.07 62.88
CA ALA A 510 0.48 26.16 64.28
C ALA A 510 0.60 27.63 64.76
N ARG A 511 1.22 28.49 63.94
CA ARG A 511 1.34 29.93 64.24
C ARG A 511 -0.01 30.64 64.32
N GLU A 512 -0.89 30.37 63.38
CA GLU A 512 -2.18 31.06 63.31
C GLU A 512 -3.17 30.54 64.36
N PHE A 513 -3.13 29.26 64.72
CA PHE A 513 -3.97 28.69 65.80
C PHE A 513 -3.67 29.34 67.16
N VAL A 514 -2.39 29.53 67.48
CA VAL A 514 -1.95 30.22 68.71
C VAL A 514 -2.46 31.66 68.75
N LYS A 515 -2.34 32.40 67.64
CA LYS A 515 -2.81 33.80 67.56
C LYS A 515 -4.32 33.93 67.63
N LEU A 516 -5.06 33.00 67.01
CA LEU A 516 -6.52 33.07 66.89
C LEU A 516 -7.22 32.77 68.23
N PHE A 517 -6.67 31.85 69.01
CA PHE A 517 -7.29 31.37 70.26
C PHE A 517 -6.52 31.78 71.52
N TRP A 518 -5.54 32.68 71.39
CA TRP A 518 -4.66 33.17 72.46
C TRP A 518 -4.10 32.04 73.34
N ALA A 519 -3.72 30.92 72.73
CA ALA A 519 -3.06 29.83 73.44
C ALA A 519 -1.60 30.18 73.73
N ASP A 520 -1.02 29.58 74.77
CA ASP A 520 0.39 29.79 75.08
C ASP A 520 1.29 28.93 74.18
N HIS A 521 0.78 27.78 73.71
CA HIS A 521 1.48 26.87 72.81
C HIS A 521 0.52 25.95 72.03
N THR A 522 0.97 25.41 70.91
CA THR A 522 0.29 24.38 70.12
C THR A 522 1.28 23.35 69.59
N GLY A 523 0.85 22.08 69.54
CA GLY A 523 1.52 21.03 68.79
C GLY A 523 0.55 20.41 67.78
N ILE A 524 1.04 20.15 66.56
CA ILE A 524 0.30 19.39 65.54
C ILE A 524 0.90 18.00 65.43
N VAL A 525 0.07 16.97 65.57
CA VAL A 525 0.45 15.57 65.46
C VAL A 525 -0.23 14.96 64.24
N ILE A 526 0.55 14.36 63.35
CA ILE A 526 0.04 13.62 62.20
C ILE A 526 0.12 12.14 62.48
N PHE A 527 -0.98 11.42 62.24
CA PHE A 527 -1.07 9.99 62.50
C PHE A 527 -0.55 9.18 61.32
N ASP A 528 0.05 8.03 61.59
CA ASP A 528 0.30 7.03 60.58
C ASP A 528 -1.02 6.34 60.15
N ASP A 529 -1.00 5.70 58.97
CA ASP A 529 -2.19 5.07 58.42
C ASP A 529 -2.68 3.86 59.24
N ALA A 530 -1.78 3.22 59.98
CA ALA A 530 -2.09 2.11 60.88
C ALA A 530 -2.68 2.58 62.23
N LEU A 531 -2.70 3.89 62.51
CA LEU A 531 -3.09 4.51 63.79
C LEU A 531 -2.33 3.93 65.00
N GLU A 532 -1.08 3.54 64.79
CA GLU A 532 -0.21 3.02 65.85
C GLU A 532 0.63 4.13 66.47
N ARG A 533 1.11 5.06 65.64
CA ARG A 533 2.03 6.14 66.03
C ARG A 533 1.64 7.45 65.38
N GLY A 534 1.77 8.53 66.14
CA GLY A 534 1.67 9.90 65.67
C GLY A 534 3.04 10.55 65.72
N ARG A 535 3.34 11.44 64.78
CA ARG A 535 4.55 12.25 64.81
C ARG A 535 4.16 13.71 65.01
N VAL A 536 4.81 14.39 65.95
CA VAL A 536 4.70 15.85 66.07
C VAL A 536 5.30 16.47 64.81
N ALA A 537 4.44 17.04 63.96
CA ALA A 537 4.79 17.52 62.64
C ALA A 537 5.07 19.03 62.62
N ALA A 538 4.50 19.79 63.55
CA ALA A 538 4.79 21.21 63.77
C ALA A 538 4.46 21.62 65.22
N GLU A 539 5.06 22.70 65.70
CA GLU A 539 4.78 23.27 67.03
C GLU A 539 4.92 24.81 66.99
N HIS A 540 4.23 25.52 67.89
CA HIS A 540 4.42 26.96 68.07
C HIS A 540 4.01 27.44 69.46
N PRO A 541 4.79 28.29 70.15
CA PRO A 541 6.19 28.63 69.88
C PRO A 541 7.12 27.41 70.01
N GLY A 542 8.23 27.38 69.26
CA GLY A 542 9.16 26.24 69.22
C GLY A 542 9.71 25.82 70.60
N ARG A 543 9.62 24.53 70.92
CA ARG A 543 10.10 23.91 72.18
C ARG A 543 10.96 22.65 71.97
N GLY A 544 11.21 22.26 70.73
CA GLY A 544 12.00 21.09 70.37
C GLY A 544 11.20 19.79 70.40
N THR A 545 9.87 19.85 70.25
CA THR A 545 9.01 18.66 70.23
C THR A 545 8.76 18.10 68.82
N VAL A 546 9.03 18.89 67.77
CA VAL A 546 8.92 18.44 66.37
C VAL A 546 9.79 17.21 66.13
N GLY A 547 9.21 16.18 65.50
CA GLY A 547 9.85 14.89 65.25
C GLY A 547 9.70 13.86 66.36
N GLN A 548 9.21 14.25 67.55
CA GLN A 548 8.87 13.28 68.60
C GLN A 548 7.69 12.40 68.16
N THR A 549 7.72 11.14 68.61
CA THR A 549 6.67 10.16 68.31
C THR A 549 5.76 9.99 69.52
N VAL A 550 4.46 9.99 69.27
CA VAL A 550 3.39 9.77 70.24
C VAL A 550 2.78 8.41 69.96
N THR A 551 2.75 7.53 70.96
CA THR A 551 2.03 6.26 70.84
C THR A 551 0.51 6.52 70.85
N LEU A 552 -0.17 6.07 69.80
CA LEU A 552 -1.62 6.26 69.64
C LEU A 552 -2.40 5.07 70.20
N ARG A 553 -1.83 3.86 70.08
CA ARG A 553 -2.42 2.62 70.63
C ARG A 553 -2.56 2.72 72.15
N ASP A 554 -3.72 2.31 72.68
CA ASP A 554 -4.08 2.32 74.10
C ASP A 554 -4.04 3.70 74.78
N ASN A 555 -3.98 4.79 74.00
CA ASN A 555 -4.03 6.16 74.51
C ASN A 555 -5.49 6.61 74.67
N PRO A 556 -6.03 6.77 75.90
CA PRO A 556 -7.45 7.05 76.12
C PRO A 556 -7.88 8.39 75.51
N LEU A 557 -6.97 9.35 75.45
CA LEU A 557 -7.18 10.65 74.83
C LEU A 557 -7.40 10.56 73.32
N ILE A 558 -6.56 9.79 72.64
CA ILE A 558 -6.70 9.55 71.19
C ILE A 558 -7.93 8.70 70.92
N GLY A 559 -8.21 7.69 71.75
CA GLY A 559 -9.42 6.88 71.66
C GLY A 559 -10.70 7.72 71.78
N GLN A 560 -10.73 8.68 72.71
CA GLN A 560 -11.85 9.61 72.83
C GLN A 560 -11.94 10.55 71.63
N LEU A 561 -10.81 11.10 71.16
CA LEU A 561 -10.76 11.98 70.00
C LEU A 561 -11.29 11.30 68.72
N LEU A 562 -10.93 10.03 68.52
CA LEU A 562 -11.42 9.21 67.40
C LEU A 562 -12.91 8.89 67.52
N ALA A 563 -13.41 8.63 68.73
CA ALA A 563 -14.81 8.28 68.99
C ALA A 563 -15.75 9.48 68.91
N THR A 564 -15.36 10.63 69.48
CA THR A 564 -16.22 11.81 69.56
C THR A 564 -16.09 12.71 68.34
N ARG A 565 -14.93 12.72 67.67
CA ARG A 565 -14.61 13.63 66.56
C ARG A 565 -14.87 15.10 66.90
N ARG A 566 -14.72 15.45 68.19
CA ARG A 566 -14.93 16.79 68.73
C ARG A 566 -13.73 17.23 69.55
N PRO A 567 -13.55 18.53 69.79
CA PRO A 567 -12.50 19.02 70.68
C PRO A 567 -12.62 18.37 72.07
N VAL A 568 -11.49 18.02 72.67
CA VAL A 568 -11.44 17.43 74.01
C VAL A 568 -10.61 18.36 74.90
N ALA A 569 -11.28 19.04 75.83
CA ALA A 569 -10.65 19.93 76.81
C ALA A 569 -10.25 19.16 78.08
N ILE A 570 -9.01 19.36 78.54
CA ILE A 570 -8.43 18.61 79.65
C ILE A 570 -7.63 19.54 80.57
N PRO A 571 -8.05 19.70 81.83
CA PRO A 571 -7.19 20.25 82.87
C PRO A 571 -6.09 19.24 83.21
N VAL A 572 -4.82 19.66 83.16
CA VAL A 572 -3.67 18.78 83.48
C VAL A 572 -3.67 18.27 84.95
N PRO A 573 -4.28 18.95 85.94
CA PRO A 573 -4.42 18.44 87.30
C PRO A 573 -5.50 17.36 87.54
N GLU A 574 -6.49 17.17 86.65
CA GLU A 574 -7.63 16.25 86.87
C GLU A 574 -7.57 14.95 86.03
N VAL A 575 -8.27 13.90 86.52
CA VAL A 575 -7.97 12.48 86.31
C VAL A 575 -8.86 11.83 85.23
N GLY A 576 -8.26 11.01 84.34
CA GLY A 576 -8.96 9.97 83.57
C GLY A 576 -8.33 9.62 82.20
N LEU A 577 -7.96 10.64 81.42
CA LEU A 577 -7.69 10.48 79.98
C LEU A 577 -6.20 10.55 79.58
N LEU A 578 -5.34 11.08 80.45
CA LEU A 578 -3.89 11.19 80.21
C LEU A 578 -3.14 10.00 80.82
N THR A 579 -2.24 9.38 80.06
CA THR A 579 -1.30 8.36 80.56
C THR A 579 -0.27 8.99 81.53
N GLY A 580 0.40 8.17 82.35
CA GLY A 580 1.39 8.66 83.32
C GLY A 580 2.56 9.40 82.67
N GLU A 581 3.05 8.91 81.54
CA GLU A 581 4.14 9.51 80.76
C GLU A 581 3.71 10.83 80.09
N THR A 582 2.56 10.86 79.42
CA THR A 582 2.04 12.09 78.79
C THR A 582 1.77 13.16 79.84
N ARG A 583 1.23 12.80 81.01
CA ARG A 583 1.00 13.73 82.12
C ARG A 583 2.32 14.30 82.67
N ALA A 584 3.35 13.47 82.81
CA ALA A 584 4.67 13.92 83.26
C ALA A 584 5.31 14.89 82.24
N SER A 585 5.19 14.58 80.94
CA SER A 585 5.68 15.42 79.85
C SER A 585 4.95 16.78 79.77
N LEU A 586 3.62 16.79 79.87
CA LEU A 586 2.83 18.02 79.89
C LEU A 586 3.16 18.91 81.10
N ARG A 587 3.40 18.30 82.28
CA ARG A 587 3.82 19.02 83.49
C ARG A 587 5.24 19.57 83.40
N SER A 588 6.19 18.83 82.83
CA SER A 588 7.55 19.35 82.64
C SER A 588 7.58 20.52 81.65
N MET A 589 6.63 20.55 80.72
CA MET A 589 6.39 21.69 79.82
C MET A 589 5.59 22.84 80.49
N GLY A 590 5.14 22.68 81.74
CA GLY A 590 4.39 23.72 82.46
C GLY A 590 2.94 23.91 82.00
N ILE A 591 2.38 22.99 81.21
CA ILE A 591 1.01 23.06 80.70
C ILE A 591 0.03 22.77 81.85
N ALA A 592 -0.88 23.70 82.10
CA ALA A 592 -1.91 23.64 83.14
C ALA A 592 -3.26 23.11 82.62
N SER A 593 -3.59 23.39 81.35
CA SER A 593 -4.75 22.82 80.65
C SER A 593 -4.48 22.78 79.15
N LEU A 594 -5.12 21.86 78.43
CA LEU A 594 -5.05 21.83 76.97
C LEU A 594 -6.38 21.44 76.32
N VAL A 595 -6.60 21.86 75.08
CA VAL A 595 -7.70 21.40 74.22
C VAL A 595 -7.10 20.71 73.00
N ILE A 596 -7.52 19.48 72.72
CA ILE A 596 -7.11 18.78 71.49
C ILE A 596 -8.24 18.80 70.49
N VAL A 597 -7.94 19.28 69.28
CA VAL A 597 -8.88 19.38 68.17
C VAL A 597 -8.48 18.35 67.10
N PRO A 598 -9.41 17.52 66.60
CA PRO A 598 -9.10 16.54 65.57
C PRO A 598 -8.94 17.20 64.19
N LEU A 599 -7.95 16.75 63.42
CA LEU A 599 -7.85 17.06 61.99
C LEU A 599 -8.58 15.95 61.22
N ILE A 600 -9.69 16.30 60.58
CA ILE A 600 -10.59 15.34 59.93
C ILE A 600 -10.62 15.62 58.43
N SER A 601 -10.33 14.61 57.62
CA SER A 601 -10.63 14.64 56.19
C SER A 601 -11.34 13.37 55.74
N ARG A 602 -12.37 13.53 54.89
CA ARG A 602 -13.21 12.42 54.36
C ARG A 602 -13.63 11.41 55.44
N ASP A 603 -14.13 11.90 56.57
CA ASP A 603 -14.54 11.11 57.75
C ASP A 603 -13.43 10.31 58.45
N LYS A 604 -12.15 10.52 58.10
CA LYS A 604 -10.98 9.94 58.78
C LYS A 604 -10.25 11.01 59.58
N VAL A 605 -9.88 10.69 60.82
CA VAL A 605 -9.00 11.55 61.63
C VAL A 605 -7.57 11.30 61.16
N ILE A 606 -6.95 12.31 60.54
CA ILE A 606 -5.60 12.22 59.96
C ILE A 606 -4.52 12.76 60.93
N GLY A 607 -4.95 13.39 62.01
CA GLY A 607 -4.06 13.96 63.03
C GLY A 607 -4.83 14.75 64.08
N SER A 608 -4.11 15.52 64.87
CA SER A 608 -4.66 16.42 65.88
C SER A 608 -3.83 17.69 66.05
N ILE A 609 -4.46 18.76 66.54
CA ILE A 609 -3.80 19.99 66.95
C ILE A 609 -4.17 20.30 68.41
N SER A 610 -3.20 20.65 69.25
CA SER A 610 -3.43 21.02 70.65
C SER A 610 -3.43 22.53 70.87
N LEU A 611 -4.20 23.03 71.83
CA LEU A 611 -4.14 24.40 72.33
C LEU A 611 -3.80 24.31 73.81
N ASP A 612 -2.56 24.65 74.14
CA ASP A 612 -1.98 24.46 75.46
C ASP A 612 -1.92 25.79 76.21
N SER A 613 -2.30 25.78 77.49
CA SER A 613 -2.26 26.95 78.38
C SER A 613 -1.42 26.66 79.63
N TYR A 614 -0.61 27.64 80.06
CA TYR A 614 0.24 27.61 81.25
C TYR A 614 -0.45 28.20 82.50
N THR A 615 -1.60 28.85 82.33
CA THR A 615 -2.38 29.47 83.42
C THR A 615 -3.75 28.80 83.57
N ALA A 616 -4.46 29.08 84.67
CA ALA A 616 -5.70 28.36 85.04
C ALA A 616 -6.74 28.34 83.90
N ALA A 617 -7.49 27.23 83.84
CA ALA A 617 -8.37 26.79 82.75
C ALA A 617 -8.98 27.92 81.88
N ASN A 618 -8.50 28.04 80.65
CA ASN A 618 -9.22 28.80 79.62
C ASN A 618 -10.55 28.09 79.34
N LEU A 619 -11.66 28.74 79.72
CA LEU A 619 -13.01 28.31 79.40
C LEU A 619 -13.32 28.65 77.95
N TYR A 620 -12.88 27.82 77.01
CA TYR A 620 -13.37 27.85 75.64
C TYR A 620 -14.85 27.44 75.64
N GLY A 621 -15.71 28.30 75.09
CA GLY A 621 -17.14 28.03 75.00
C GLY A 621 -17.49 27.16 73.80
N PRO A 622 -18.77 26.71 73.67
CA PRO A 622 -19.23 25.97 72.50
C PRO A 622 -18.97 26.69 71.16
N ALA A 623 -18.99 28.03 71.18
CA ALA A 623 -18.71 28.86 70.01
C ALA A 623 -17.22 28.86 69.60
N ASP A 624 -16.31 28.61 70.55
CA ASP A 624 -14.87 28.49 70.28
C ASP A 624 -14.55 27.10 69.76
N GLU A 625 -15.19 26.04 70.29
CA GLU A 625 -15.08 24.68 69.78
C GLU A 625 -15.53 24.56 68.31
N GLU A 626 -16.65 25.22 67.97
CA GLU A 626 -17.15 25.29 66.58
C GLU A 626 -16.16 26.00 65.65
N LEU A 627 -15.55 27.10 66.12
CA LEU A 627 -14.54 27.83 65.36
C LEU A 627 -13.26 26.99 65.19
N MET A 628 -12.80 26.32 66.25
CA MET A 628 -11.65 25.42 66.22
C MET A 628 -11.84 24.29 65.22
N MET A 629 -13.01 23.64 65.23
CA MET A 629 -13.36 22.59 64.28
C MET A 629 -13.40 23.11 62.84
N THR A 630 -13.90 24.32 62.63
CA THR A 630 -13.96 24.93 61.30
C THR A 630 -12.55 25.17 60.75
N VAL A 631 -11.63 25.73 61.55
CA VAL A 631 -10.25 25.97 61.10
C VAL A 631 -9.47 24.65 60.95
N ALA A 632 -9.67 23.69 61.87
CA ALA A 632 -9.05 22.36 61.81
C ALA A 632 -9.49 21.55 60.56
N SER A 633 -10.76 21.65 60.17
CA SER A 633 -11.29 21.03 58.95
C SER A 633 -10.65 21.63 57.70
N SER A 634 -10.54 22.96 57.64
CA SER A 634 -9.88 23.65 56.53
C SER A 634 -8.40 23.26 56.40
N MET A 635 -7.71 23.10 57.53
CA MET A 635 -6.32 22.61 57.56
C MET A 635 -6.19 21.17 57.07
N ALA A 636 -7.09 20.27 57.49
CA ALA A 636 -7.06 18.88 57.10
C ALA A 636 -7.21 18.71 55.58
N VAL A 637 -8.10 19.50 54.96
CA VAL A 637 -8.26 19.57 53.50
C VAL A 637 -7.01 20.10 52.81
N ALA A 638 -6.39 21.16 53.34
CA ALA A 638 -5.15 21.71 52.76
C ALA A 638 -3.99 20.71 52.81
N ILE A 639 -3.84 19.98 53.92
CA ILE A 639 -2.83 18.92 54.08
C ILE A 639 -3.09 17.77 53.09
N GLU A 640 -4.34 17.33 52.92
CA GLU A 640 -4.67 16.29 51.95
C GLU A 640 -4.44 16.73 50.49
N ASN A 641 -4.79 17.97 50.16
CA ASN A 641 -4.56 18.52 48.83
C ASN A 641 -3.07 18.64 48.50
N ALA A 642 -2.24 19.05 49.45
CA ALA A 642 -0.78 19.08 49.28
C ALA A 642 -0.21 17.68 49.02
N ARG A 643 -0.69 16.66 49.74
CA ARG A 643 -0.31 15.25 49.53
C ARG A 643 -0.76 14.72 48.16
N LEU A 644 -1.99 15.00 47.76
CA LEU A 644 -2.53 14.60 46.45
C LEU A 644 -1.81 15.29 45.29
N PHE A 645 -1.49 16.57 45.42
CA PHE A 645 -0.74 17.32 44.42
C PHE A 645 0.69 16.78 44.27
N ALA A 646 1.37 16.47 45.38
CA ALA A 646 2.69 15.84 45.34
C ALA A 646 2.65 14.47 44.63
N ALA A 647 1.60 13.68 44.85
CA ALA A 647 1.39 12.40 44.16
C ALA A 647 1.11 12.57 42.66
N GLU A 648 0.27 13.53 42.28
CA GLU A 648 -0.04 13.85 40.88
C GLU A 648 1.20 14.35 40.12
N GLN A 649 1.98 15.24 40.73
CA GLN A 649 3.19 15.78 40.13
C GLN A 649 4.25 14.68 39.91
N GLN A 650 4.33 13.72 40.83
CA GLN A 650 5.19 12.54 40.67
C GLN A 650 4.69 11.61 39.55
N ALA A 651 3.37 11.44 39.40
CA ALA A 651 2.78 10.67 38.32
C ALA A 651 3.00 11.34 36.94
N ARG A 652 2.83 12.66 36.85
CA ARG A 652 3.11 13.45 35.63
C ARG A 652 4.57 13.34 35.21
N ARG A 653 5.52 13.52 36.12
CA ARG A 653 6.96 13.36 35.83
C ARG A 653 7.28 11.98 35.26
N THR A 654 6.60 10.95 35.77
CA THR A 654 6.74 9.57 35.26
C THR A 654 6.17 9.46 33.84
N ALA A 655 5.00 10.03 33.56
CA ALA A 655 4.37 10.02 32.25
C ALA A 655 5.14 10.85 31.19
N ASP A 656 5.67 12.01 31.56
CA ASP A 656 6.46 12.86 30.66
C ASP A 656 7.78 12.17 30.27
N THR A 657 8.40 11.48 31.22
CA THR A 657 9.58 10.65 30.96
C THR A 657 9.27 9.53 29.94
N LEU A 658 8.13 8.86 30.08
CA LEU A 658 7.68 7.82 29.13
C LEU A 658 7.34 8.40 27.74
N ARG A 659 6.76 9.60 27.67
CA ARG A 659 6.44 10.29 26.40
C ARG A 659 7.69 10.71 25.64
N GLU A 660 8.70 11.23 26.33
CA GLU A 660 9.96 11.62 25.70
C GLU A 660 10.73 10.40 25.18
N MET A 661 10.64 9.26 25.86
CA MET A 661 11.18 7.97 25.40
C MET A 661 10.54 7.49 24.08
N ALA A 662 9.22 7.62 23.94
CA ALA A 662 8.52 7.26 22.70
C ALA A 662 8.98 8.12 21.50
N ARG A 663 9.38 9.38 21.76
CA ARG A 663 9.86 10.32 20.74
C ARG A 663 11.27 9.99 20.24
N VAL A 664 12.18 9.59 21.13
CA VAL A 664 13.57 9.25 20.80
C VAL A 664 13.68 7.89 20.09
N THR A 665 12.80 6.95 20.42
CA THR A 665 12.79 5.62 19.79
C THR A 665 12.30 5.66 18.34
N SER A 666 11.66 6.75 17.92
CA SER A 666 11.09 6.94 16.58
C SER A 666 12.04 7.67 15.60
N SER A 667 13.26 8.05 16.01
CA SER A 667 14.12 8.97 15.24
C SER A 667 15.46 8.44 14.74
N SER A 668 15.89 7.23 15.12
CA SER A 668 17.13 6.61 14.59
C SER A 668 16.85 5.22 14.02
N PHE A 669 17.32 4.98 12.80
CA PHE A 669 17.21 3.70 12.09
C PHE A 669 18.44 2.80 12.31
N ASP A 670 19.40 3.19 13.16
CA ASP A 670 20.56 2.38 13.52
C ASP A 670 20.30 1.59 14.82
N PRO A 671 20.23 0.24 14.76
CA PRO A 671 20.06 -0.63 15.93
C PRO A 671 21.04 -0.35 17.07
N ALA A 672 22.31 -0.05 16.76
CA ALA A 672 23.33 0.15 17.78
C ALA A 672 23.15 1.48 18.53
N GLU A 673 22.75 2.53 17.82
CA GLU A 673 22.49 3.84 18.40
C GLU A 673 21.25 3.83 19.30
N VAL A 674 20.18 3.19 18.83
CA VAL A 674 18.94 2.99 19.59
C VAL A 674 19.21 2.29 20.91
N LEU A 675 19.92 1.16 20.88
CA LEU A 675 20.23 0.41 22.11
C LEU A 675 21.09 1.19 23.10
N ARG A 676 22.04 1.99 22.60
CA ARG A 676 22.87 2.87 23.45
C ARG A 676 22.03 3.95 24.14
N LEU A 677 21.10 4.57 23.43
CA LEU A 677 20.19 5.58 23.99
C LEU A 677 19.27 4.99 25.06
N ILE A 678 18.75 3.79 24.82
CA ILE A 678 17.89 3.06 25.77
C ILE A 678 18.65 2.79 27.08
N LEU A 679 19.90 2.31 27.01
CA LEU A 679 20.73 2.08 28.20
C LEU A 679 21.04 3.39 28.95
N ALA A 680 21.27 4.49 28.23
CA ALA A 680 21.55 5.79 28.84
C ALA A 680 20.37 6.36 29.62
N GLU A 681 19.16 6.24 29.08
CA GLU A 681 17.95 6.68 29.75
C GLU A 681 17.55 5.75 30.91
N LEU A 682 17.84 4.45 30.80
CA LEU A 682 17.61 3.49 31.88
C LEU A 682 18.36 3.90 33.16
N GLN A 683 19.57 4.47 33.03
CA GLN A 683 20.41 4.90 34.16
C GLN A 683 19.79 6.04 34.97
N ARG A 684 18.85 6.79 34.38
CA ARG A 684 18.19 7.93 35.04
C ARG A 684 17.03 7.49 35.93
N VAL A 685 16.52 6.27 35.73
CA VAL A 685 15.31 5.75 36.39
C VAL A 685 15.59 4.55 37.27
N ILE A 686 16.62 3.75 36.96
CA ILE A 686 17.12 2.65 37.78
C ILE A 686 18.58 2.94 38.09
N ASP A 687 18.92 2.95 39.37
CA ASP A 687 20.30 3.09 39.81
C ASP A 687 20.99 1.71 39.79
N TYR A 688 21.90 1.56 38.81
CA TYR A 688 22.64 0.35 38.48
C TYR A 688 24.12 0.67 38.22
N ASP A 689 25.00 -0.33 38.34
CA ASP A 689 26.44 -0.17 38.10
C ASP A 689 26.80 -0.40 36.63
N THR A 690 26.34 -1.51 36.05
CA THR A 690 26.52 -1.85 34.63
C THR A 690 25.23 -2.40 34.01
N ALA A 691 25.00 -2.16 32.73
CA ALA A 691 23.84 -2.69 32.00
C ALA A 691 24.17 -3.00 30.54
N SER A 692 23.69 -4.12 30.03
CA SER A 692 23.97 -4.57 28.65
C SER A 692 22.73 -5.13 27.96
N VAL A 693 22.72 -5.05 26.62
CA VAL A 693 21.74 -5.74 25.78
C VAL A 693 22.46 -6.86 25.03
N MET A 694 21.98 -8.08 25.21
CA MET A 694 22.44 -9.27 24.51
C MET A 694 21.41 -9.69 23.46
N LEU A 695 21.83 -9.91 22.22
CA LEU A 695 20.98 -10.41 21.14
C LEU A 695 21.28 -11.89 20.88
N ILE A 696 20.24 -12.64 20.53
CA ILE A 696 20.38 -14.06 20.18
C ILE A 696 21.00 -14.17 18.79
N ASP A 697 22.06 -14.96 18.69
CA ASP A 697 22.79 -15.25 17.47
C ASP A 697 23.09 -16.76 17.42
N GLY A 698 22.18 -17.52 16.78
CA GLY A 698 22.18 -18.98 16.80
C GLY A 698 22.07 -19.53 18.24
N ASP A 699 23.02 -20.38 18.62
CA ASP A 699 23.11 -20.97 19.97
C ASP A 699 23.87 -20.08 20.98
N MET A 700 24.13 -18.82 20.61
CA MET A 700 24.90 -17.85 21.40
C MET A 700 24.11 -16.56 21.66
N LEU A 701 24.54 -15.80 22.67
CA LEU A 701 24.08 -14.47 23.02
C LEU A 701 25.24 -13.50 22.87
N ARG A 702 25.12 -12.52 21.97
CA ARG A 702 26.14 -11.51 21.70
C ARG A 702 25.78 -10.19 22.35
N ILE A 703 26.72 -9.57 23.07
CA ILE A 703 26.52 -8.21 23.62
C ILE A 703 26.50 -7.21 22.45
N ALA A 704 25.34 -6.63 22.21
CA ALA A 704 25.11 -5.62 21.16
C ALA A 704 25.30 -4.19 21.68
N ALA A 705 24.97 -3.94 22.95
CA ALA A 705 25.17 -2.65 23.60
C ALA A 705 25.53 -2.84 25.07
N ALA A 706 26.29 -1.88 25.62
CA ALA A 706 26.78 -1.93 26.98
C ALA A 706 26.98 -0.51 27.54
N GLN A 707 26.72 -0.34 28.83
CA GLN A 707 26.88 0.91 29.57
C GLN A 707 27.37 0.65 31.01
N GLY A 708 28.25 1.53 31.50
CA GLY A 708 28.83 1.44 32.86
C GLY A 708 30.25 0.86 32.93
N TRP A 709 30.78 0.32 31.81
CA TRP A 709 32.18 -0.14 31.71
C TRP A 709 33.15 0.99 31.34
N THR A 710 34.41 0.85 31.74
CA THR A 710 35.47 1.74 31.26
C THR A 710 35.82 1.42 29.80
N PRO A 711 36.34 2.37 29.00
CA PRO A 711 36.70 2.10 27.60
C PRO A 711 37.72 0.97 27.40
N ALA A 712 38.54 0.67 28.42
CA ALA A 712 39.50 -0.43 28.40
C ALA A 712 38.86 -1.81 28.67
N GLU A 713 37.61 -1.84 29.17
CA GLU A 713 36.87 -3.03 29.61
C GLU A 713 35.56 -3.20 28.81
N ASP A 714 35.48 -2.61 27.61
CA ASP A 714 34.28 -2.62 26.78
C ASP A 714 33.86 -4.06 26.41
N PRO A 715 32.67 -4.52 26.85
CA PRO A 715 32.24 -5.90 26.63
C PRO A 715 31.51 -6.10 25.30
N ARG A 716 31.34 -5.06 24.48
CA ARG A 716 30.62 -5.16 23.19
C ARG A 716 31.27 -6.19 22.26
N GLY A 717 30.45 -7.03 21.64
CA GLY A 717 30.89 -8.10 20.76
C GLY A 717 31.26 -9.42 21.44
N LEU A 718 31.36 -9.45 22.78
CA LEU A 718 31.53 -10.72 23.50
C LEU A 718 30.30 -11.61 23.34
N VAL A 719 30.53 -12.92 23.29
CA VAL A 719 29.50 -13.95 23.09
C VAL A 719 29.45 -14.93 24.25
N TYR A 720 28.23 -15.35 24.60
CA TYR A 720 27.95 -16.30 25.68
C TYR A 720 27.05 -17.42 25.17
N PRO A 721 27.18 -18.65 25.68
CA PRO A 721 26.28 -19.73 25.30
C PRO A 721 24.84 -19.45 25.76
N LEU A 722 23.88 -19.75 24.87
CA LEU A 722 22.45 -19.61 25.17
C LEU A 722 21.99 -20.63 26.22
N VAL A 723 22.56 -21.83 26.22
CA VAL A 723 22.25 -22.89 27.21
C VAL A 723 23.24 -22.83 28.37
N GLY A 724 22.72 -22.85 29.61
CA GLY A 724 23.54 -22.88 30.83
C GLY A 724 23.95 -21.50 31.38
N SER A 725 23.50 -20.39 30.78
CA SER A 725 23.73 -19.03 31.27
C SER A 725 22.49 -18.43 31.94
N GLY A 726 22.67 -17.42 32.82
CA GLY A 726 21.56 -16.71 33.46
C GLY A 726 20.65 -15.98 32.46
N ALA A 727 21.24 -15.35 31.44
CA ALA A 727 20.49 -14.76 30.33
C ALA A 727 19.77 -15.84 29.50
N GLY A 728 20.38 -17.01 29.30
CA GLY A 728 19.74 -18.18 28.70
C GLY A 728 18.46 -18.64 29.40
N GLN A 729 18.44 -18.60 30.75
CA GLN A 729 17.24 -18.92 31.52
C GLN A 729 16.13 -17.89 31.30
N VAL A 730 16.47 -16.60 31.16
CA VAL A 730 15.51 -15.55 30.82
C VAL A 730 14.90 -15.78 29.44
N VAL A 731 15.72 -16.17 28.45
CA VAL A 731 15.23 -16.55 27.12
C VAL A 731 14.29 -17.75 27.19
N ALA A 732 14.67 -18.81 27.90
CA ALA A 732 13.89 -20.04 28.01
C ALA A 732 12.55 -19.84 28.75
N LEU A 733 12.52 -19.00 29.77
CA LEU A 733 11.33 -18.73 30.56
C LEU A 733 10.44 -17.60 30.00
N ALA A 734 10.99 -16.79 29.07
CA ALA A 734 10.34 -15.61 28.50
C ALA A 734 9.75 -14.65 29.54
N ARG A 735 10.40 -14.52 30.71
CA ARG A 735 9.98 -13.62 31.80
C ARG A 735 11.19 -13.03 32.53
N PRO A 736 11.04 -11.88 33.19
CA PRO A 736 12.11 -11.29 34.00
C PRO A 736 12.59 -12.23 35.11
N LEU A 737 13.90 -12.20 35.39
CA LEU A 737 14.52 -12.94 36.49
C LEU A 737 15.39 -12.00 37.33
N VAL A 738 15.18 -12.02 38.64
CA VAL A 738 16.02 -11.32 39.61
C VAL A 738 16.86 -12.34 40.36
N LYS A 739 18.17 -12.10 40.46
CA LYS A 739 19.07 -12.78 41.39
C LYS A 739 19.55 -11.79 42.43
N GLU A 740 19.01 -11.92 43.64
CA GLU A 740 19.28 -11.02 44.76
C GLU A 740 20.72 -11.11 45.28
N ASN A 741 21.32 -12.30 45.19
CA ASN A 741 22.71 -12.53 45.57
C ASN A 741 23.34 -13.60 44.66
N VAL A 742 24.07 -13.16 43.64
CA VAL A 742 24.72 -14.08 42.70
C VAL A 742 25.95 -14.76 43.30
N LEU A 743 26.53 -14.21 44.38
CA LEU A 743 27.68 -14.81 45.08
C LEU A 743 27.31 -16.08 45.87
N ALA A 744 26.02 -16.24 46.19
CA ALA A 744 25.49 -17.40 46.89
C ALA A 744 24.89 -18.47 45.93
N ASP A 745 24.91 -18.22 44.63
CA ASP A 745 24.31 -19.08 43.61
C ASP A 745 25.38 -19.94 42.93
N GLU A 746 25.44 -21.23 43.29
CA GLU A 746 26.39 -22.21 42.72
C GLU A 746 26.24 -22.37 41.19
N GLY A 747 25.11 -21.95 40.60
CA GLY A 747 24.85 -21.97 39.17
C GLY A 747 25.20 -20.67 38.43
N TRP A 748 25.79 -19.66 39.09
CA TRP A 748 26.25 -18.43 38.46
C TRP A 748 27.65 -18.60 37.88
N ALA A 749 27.77 -18.53 36.55
CA ALA A 749 29.06 -18.61 35.87
C ALA A 749 29.84 -17.30 36.06
N HIS A 750 30.92 -17.33 36.85
CA HIS A 750 31.83 -16.20 36.99
C HIS A 750 32.60 -15.97 35.68
N THR A 751 32.21 -14.94 34.93
CA THR A 751 32.86 -14.51 33.68
C THR A 751 33.78 -13.32 33.91
N VAL A 752 34.69 -13.05 32.98
CA VAL A 752 35.68 -11.94 33.06
C VAL A 752 35.00 -10.57 33.28
N THR A 753 33.80 -10.38 32.75
CA THR A 753 33.02 -9.14 32.88
C THR A 753 32.00 -9.17 34.03
N GLY A 754 31.89 -10.28 34.79
CA GLY A 754 30.85 -10.52 35.79
C GLY A 754 31.34 -10.57 37.24
N ASN A 755 32.65 -10.39 37.49
CA ASN A 755 33.25 -10.55 38.82
C ASN A 755 32.83 -9.46 39.83
N HIS A 756 32.29 -8.32 39.35
CA HIS A 756 31.78 -7.25 40.21
C HIS A 756 30.28 -7.35 40.48
N ILE A 757 29.58 -8.33 39.88
CA ILE A 757 28.13 -8.46 39.99
C ILE A 757 27.81 -9.17 41.31
N CYS A 758 27.02 -8.50 42.17
CA CYS A 758 26.52 -9.04 43.43
C CYS A 758 25.01 -9.28 43.39
N SER A 759 24.26 -8.49 42.62
CA SER A 759 22.87 -8.77 42.26
C SER A 759 22.61 -8.46 40.79
N TRP A 760 21.65 -9.15 40.19
CA TRP A 760 21.41 -9.14 38.75
C TRP A 760 19.91 -9.15 38.42
N LEU A 761 19.52 -8.40 37.39
CA LEU A 761 18.19 -8.41 36.79
C LEU A 761 18.32 -8.65 35.28
N GLY A 762 17.76 -9.77 34.82
CA GLY A 762 17.64 -10.08 33.40
C GLY A 762 16.20 -9.97 32.93
N VAL A 763 15.97 -9.27 31.83
CA VAL A 763 14.63 -9.00 31.27
C VAL A 763 14.61 -9.38 29.78
N PRO A 764 13.62 -10.15 29.30
CA PRO A 764 13.58 -10.57 27.91
C PRO A 764 13.19 -9.41 26.98
N LEU A 765 13.85 -9.31 25.82
CA LEU A 765 13.40 -8.47 24.71
C LEU A 765 12.39 -9.29 23.89
N LEU A 766 11.12 -8.96 23.99
CA LEU A 766 10.01 -9.69 23.36
C LEU A 766 9.42 -8.91 22.19
N THR A 767 9.37 -9.53 21.02
CA THR A 767 8.60 -9.03 19.87
C THR A 767 7.85 -10.16 19.19
N ARG A 768 6.59 -9.94 18.80
CA ARG A 768 5.71 -10.92 18.10
C ARG A 768 5.70 -12.32 18.74
N GLY A 769 5.75 -12.39 20.07
CA GLY A 769 5.73 -13.66 20.82
C GLY A 769 7.07 -14.43 20.84
N ARG A 770 8.16 -13.85 20.31
CA ARG A 770 9.51 -14.43 20.33
C ARG A 770 10.46 -13.57 21.17
N VAL A 771 11.31 -14.21 21.96
CA VAL A 771 12.43 -13.53 22.62
C VAL A 771 13.56 -13.35 21.60
N ILE A 772 14.01 -12.12 21.39
CA ILE A 772 15.10 -11.78 20.46
C ILE A 772 16.41 -11.43 21.19
N GLY A 773 16.35 -11.23 22.49
CA GLY A 773 17.50 -10.88 23.32
C GLY A 773 17.16 -10.76 24.81
N VAL A 774 18.14 -10.32 25.59
CA VAL A 774 18.03 -10.07 27.03
C VAL A 774 18.67 -8.72 27.39
N LEU A 775 17.95 -7.91 28.17
CA LEU A 775 18.45 -6.72 28.85
C LEU A 775 18.95 -7.13 30.24
N ASN A 776 20.23 -6.95 30.49
CA ASN A 776 20.89 -7.25 31.75
C ASN A 776 21.17 -5.96 32.50
N ILE A 777 20.87 -5.96 33.80
CA ILE A 777 21.12 -4.85 34.71
C ILE A 777 21.82 -5.41 35.94
N ASP A 778 22.98 -4.84 36.27
CA ASP A 778 23.89 -5.39 37.26
C ASP A 778 24.12 -4.38 38.41
N SER A 779 24.32 -4.90 39.62
CA SER A 779 24.78 -4.09 40.75
C SER A 779 25.84 -4.80 41.60
N ARG A 780 26.75 -4.01 42.18
CA ARG A 780 27.77 -4.37 43.16
C ARG A 780 27.21 -4.54 44.58
N ALA A 781 25.97 -4.14 44.82
CA ALA A 781 25.25 -4.40 46.07
C ALA A 781 24.39 -5.66 45.95
N THR A 782 24.22 -6.41 47.03
CA THR A 782 23.23 -7.50 47.12
C THR A 782 21.83 -6.91 47.37
N GLN A 783 20.78 -7.61 46.92
CA GLN A 783 19.37 -7.24 47.12
C GLN A 783 19.00 -5.84 46.58
N ARG A 784 19.61 -5.44 45.45
CA ARG A 784 19.44 -4.08 44.92
C ARG A 784 18.12 -3.83 44.20
N PHE A 785 17.59 -4.82 43.48
CA PHE A 785 16.47 -4.64 42.56
C PHE A 785 15.13 -4.96 43.22
N SER A 786 14.22 -4.00 43.19
CA SER A 786 12.84 -4.11 43.68
C SER A 786 11.88 -4.52 42.56
N GLN A 787 10.63 -4.90 42.91
CA GLN A 787 9.60 -5.18 41.90
C GLN A 787 9.34 -3.97 40.97
N ARG A 788 9.45 -2.75 41.49
CA ARG A 788 9.35 -1.53 40.68
C ARG A 788 10.43 -1.46 39.61
N ASP A 789 11.65 -1.87 39.94
CA ASP A 789 12.77 -1.87 38.98
C ASP A 789 12.54 -2.91 37.88
N VAL A 790 11.95 -4.06 38.22
CA VAL A 790 11.53 -5.09 37.24
C VAL A 790 10.50 -4.55 36.25
N ASP A 791 9.47 -3.86 36.75
CA ASP A 791 8.39 -3.32 35.93
C ASP A 791 8.90 -2.22 34.98
N VAL A 792 9.78 -1.35 35.48
CA VAL A 792 10.44 -0.31 34.67
C VAL A 792 11.35 -0.95 33.62
N ALA A 793 12.24 -1.87 34.01
CA ALA A 793 13.15 -2.53 33.07
C ALA A 793 12.42 -3.33 31.98
N SER A 794 11.29 -3.96 32.32
CA SER A 794 10.40 -4.65 31.36
C SER A 794 9.84 -3.69 30.31
N THR A 795 9.47 -2.48 30.71
CA THR A 795 8.97 -1.45 29.79
C THR A 795 10.04 -1.01 28.80
N PHE A 796 11.28 -0.84 29.26
CA PHE A 796 12.43 -0.50 28.41
C PHE A 796 12.80 -1.65 27.47
N ALA A 797 12.79 -2.89 27.95
CA ALA A 797 13.09 -4.06 27.13
C ALA A 797 12.05 -4.25 25.99
N ASN A 798 10.77 -3.98 26.25
CA ASN A 798 9.74 -4.01 25.21
C ASN A 798 9.94 -2.92 24.13
N HIS A 799 10.32 -1.70 24.53
CA HIS A 799 10.63 -0.64 23.58
C HIS A 799 11.89 -0.94 22.77
N ALA A 800 12.93 -1.50 23.40
CA ALA A 800 14.13 -1.96 22.71
C ALA A 800 13.80 -3.05 21.67
N ALA A 801 12.93 -3.99 22.04
CA ALA A 801 12.54 -5.07 21.14
C ALA A 801 11.79 -4.57 19.90
N LEU A 802 10.86 -3.62 20.08
CA LEU A 802 10.11 -3.01 18.99
C LEU A 802 11.02 -2.19 18.05
N ALA A 803 11.93 -1.41 18.62
CA ALA A 803 12.84 -0.58 17.85
C ALA A 803 13.82 -1.41 17.01
N LEU A 804 14.31 -2.52 17.55
CA LEU A 804 15.14 -3.48 16.82
C LEU A 804 14.39 -4.15 15.68
N ASP A 805 13.14 -4.58 15.90
CA ASP A 805 12.29 -5.18 14.85
C ASP A 805 12.06 -4.19 13.69
N ASN A 806 11.79 -2.92 14.01
CA ASN A 806 11.60 -1.88 13.01
C ASN A 806 12.88 -1.55 12.21
N ALA A 807 14.02 -1.42 12.90
CA ALA A 807 15.30 -1.13 12.24
C ALA A 807 15.75 -2.28 11.32
N GLN A 808 15.52 -3.53 11.72
CA GLN A 808 15.84 -4.70 10.90
C GLN A 808 14.98 -4.76 9.61
N LEU A 809 13.67 -4.56 9.73
CA LEU A 809 12.76 -4.54 8.57
C LEU A 809 13.11 -3.42 7.58
N TYR A 810 13.50 -2.25 8.09
CA TYR A 810 13.96 -1.15 7.25
C TYR A 810 15.23 -1.52 6.49
N GLN A 811 16.23 -2.11 7.17
CA GLN A 811 17.47 -2.52 6.54
C GLN A 811 17.27 -3.60 5.46
N GLU A 812 16.37 -4.56 5.71
CA GLU A 812 15.98 -5.58 4.72
C GLU A 812 15.31 -4.95 3.49
N SER A 813 14.44 -3.96 3.70
CA SER A 813 13.82 -3.20 2.60
C SER A 813 14.84 -2.43 1.76
N VAL A 814 15.79 -1.75 2.41
CA VAL A 814 16.85 -1.00 1.72
C VAL A 814 17.73 -1.94 0.90
N THR A 815 18.19 -3.03 1.51
CA THR A 815 19.07 -4.02 0.85
C THR A 815 18.39 -4.64 -0.38
N ARG A 816 17.08 -4.90 -0.31
CA ARG A 816 16.32 -5.43 -1.44
C ARG A 816 16.25 -4.44 -2.59
N VAL A 817 15.98 -3.16 -2.31
CA VAL A 817 15.94 -2.11 -3.34
C VAL A 817 17.32 -1.95 -3.98
N GLU A 818 18.40 -1.97 -3.20
CA GLU A 818 19.77 -1.92 -3.74
C GLU A 818 20.07 -3.10 -4.69
N GLN A 819 19.66 -4.32 -4.33
CA GLN A 819 19.82 -5.50 -5.18
C GLN A 819 19.03 -5.41 -6.49
N GLU A 820 17.77 -4.94 -6.43
CA GLU A 820 16.95 -4.75 -7.62
C GLU A 820 17.55 -3.68 -8.56
N MET A 821 18.18 -2.63 -7.99
CA MET A 821 18.87 -1.59 -8.76
C MET A 821 20.18 -2.06 -9.39
N GLU A 822 20.97 -2.88 -8.68
CA GLU A 822 22.21 -3.49 -9.22
C GLU A 822 21.91 -4.31 -10.48
N ILE A 823 20.82 -5.09 -10.46
CA ILE A 823 20.35 -5.90 -11.59
C ILE A 823 19.96 -5.00 -12.79
N ALA A 824 19.22 -3.92 -12.54
CA ALA A 824 18.83 -2.99 -13.59
C ALA A 824 20.05 -2.34 -14.28
N ARG A 825 21.06 -1.94 -13.49
CA ARG A 825 22.33 -1.40 -13.99
C ARG A 825 23.08 -2.41 -14.85
N GLU A 826 23.11 -3.68 -14.44
CA GLU A 826 23.74 -4.76 -15.21
C GLU A 826 23.04 -4.95 -16.57
N ILE A 827 21.70 -5.01 -16.58
CA ILE A 827 20.90 -5.11 -17.81
C ILE A 827 21.20 -3.94 -18.75
N GLN A 828 21.18 -2.71 -18.25
CA GLN A 828 21.43 -1.52 -19.06
C GLN A 828 22.84 -1.54 -19.66
N SER A 829 23.86 -1.86 -18.85
CA SER A 829 25.25 -1.91 -19.32
C SER A 829 25.47 -2.97 -20.40
N ASN A 830 24.66 -4.04 -20.40
CA ASN A 830 24.71 -5.12 -21.39
C ASN A 830 24.04 -4.76 -22.72
N LEU A 831 23.24 -3.68 -22.77
CA LEU A 831 22.66 -3.19 -24.01
C LEU A 831 23.70 -2.47 -24.88
N PHE A 832 24.72 -1.86 -24.28
CA PHE A 832 25.77 -1.17 -25.02
C PHE A 832 26.71 -2.15 -25.77
N PRO A 833 27.25 -1.76 -26.94
CA PRO A 833 28.15 -2.62 -27.71
C PRO A 833 29.40 -3.02 -26.91
N ARG A 834 29.51 -4.30 -26.52
CA ARG A 834 30.63 -4.83 -25.73
C ARG A 834 31.98 -4.82 -26.47
N GLN A 835 31.95 -4.93 -27.80
CA GLN A 835 33.11 -4.81 -28.68
C GLN A 835 32.69 -4.05 -29.93
N GLN A 836 33.46 -3.03 -30.32
CA GLN A 836 33.20 -2.33 -31.57
C GLN A 836 33.68 -3.20 -32.74
N PRO A 837 32.82 -3.51 -33.74
CA PRO A 837 33.27 -4.21 -34.94
C PRO A 837 34.41 -3.40 -35.60
N PRO A 838 35.43 -4.06 -36.18
CA PRO A 838 36.47 -3.38 -36.95
C PRO A 838 35.86 -2.71 -38.18
N ARG A 839 36.13 -1.41 -38.39
CA ARG A 839 35.53 -0.59 -39.44
C ARG A 839 36.62 -0.09 -40.39
N PRO A 840 36.78 -0.70 -41.58
CA PRO A 840 37.70 -0.19 -42.58
C PRO A 840 37.37 1.27 -42.91
N GLY A 841 38.33 2.18 -42.72
CA GLY A 841 38.15 3.61 -43.03
C GLY A 841 37.47 4.47 -41.95
N LEU A 842 37.10 3.93 -40.77
CA LEU A 842 36.60 4.73 -39.64
C LEU A 842 37.24 4.32 -38.31
N GLN A 843 37.59 5.31 -37.49
CA GLN A 843 37.95 5.12 -36.09
C GLN A 843 36.84 5.70 -35.21
N VAL A 844 36.38 4.96 -34.20
CA VAL A 844 35.27 5.40 -33.35
C VAL A 844 35.54 5.08 -31.89
N ALA A 845 35.18 5.99 -31.01
CA ALA A 845 35.16 5.78 -29.56
C ALA A 845 33.88 6.39 -28.99
N ALA A 846 33.28 5.72 -28.02
CA ALA A 846 32.07 6.21 -27.37
C ALA A 846 32.03 5.83 -25.90
N ARG A 847 31.36 6.65 -25.10
CA ARG A 847 31.15 6.43 -23.66
C ARG A 847 29.78 7.00 -23.27
N CYS A 848 29.09 6.28 -22.40
CA CYS A 848 27.88 6.74 -21.71
C CYS A 848 28.16 6.66 -20.21
N VAL A 849 27.93 7.74 -19.47
CA VAL A 849 28.15 7.86 -18.03
C VAL A 849 26.84 8.33 -17.39
N PRO A 850 26.10 7.43 -16.72
CA PRO A 850 24.84 7.81 -16.10
C PRO A 850 25.07 8.72 -14.88
N ALA A 851 24.18 9.69 -14.64
CA ALA A 851 24.19 10.56 -13.47
C ALA A 851 23.69 9.86 -12.19
N ARG A 852 22.89 8.81 -12.38
CA ARG A 852 22.30 7.97 -11.32
C ARG A 852 22.60 6.49 -11.56
N GLU A 853 21.92 5.62 -10.82
CA GLU A 853 22.09 4.17 -10.90
C GLU A 853 21.72 3.61 -12.30
N THR A 854 20.80 4.26 -13.02
CA THR A 854 20.44 4.00 -14.43
C THR A 854 20.25 5.32 -15.18
N GLY A 855 20.54 5.32 -16.48
CA GLY A 855 20.42 6.52 -17.34
C GLY A 855 19.39 6.38 -18.49
N GLY A 856 18.92 7.51 -19.02
CA GLY A 856 18.11 7.58 -20.26
C GLY A 856 18.96 7.66 -21.53
N ASP A 857 20.21 8.08 -21.38
CA ASP A 857 21.18 8.27 -22.45
C ASP A 857 21.66 6.96 -23.12
N PHE A 858 21.91 7.01 -24.43
CA PHE A 858 22.45 5.88 -25.17
C PHE A 858 23.19 6.24 -26.46
N TYR A 859 23.98 5.27 -26.93
CA TYR A 859 24.56 5.29 -28.26
C TYR A 859 24.54 3.90 -28.90
N ASP A 860 24.62 3.87 -30.23
CA ASP A 860 24.83 2.64 -30.99
C ASP A 860 25.61 2.89 -32.27
N VAL A 861 26.28 1.86 -32.77
CA VAL A 861 26.98 1.89 -34.06
C VAL A 861 26.67 0.64 -34.85
N LEU A 862 26.12 0.83 -36.05
CA LEU A 862 25.60 -0.24 -36.89
C LEU A 862 26.39 -0.30 -38.20
N GLU A 863 26.79 -1.50 -38.61
CA GLU A 863 27.26 -1.76 -39.97
C GLU A 863 26.05 -2.13 -40.82
N LEU A 864 25.72 -1.28 -41.81
CA LEU A 864 24.58 -1.49 -42.71
C LEU A 864 25.03 -2.18 -44.01
N ALA A 865 26.23 -1.83 -44.47
CA ALA A 865 26.95 -2.48 -45.57
C ALA A 865 28.47 -2.31 -45.34
N ALA A 866 29.29 -2.92 -46.20
CA ALA A 866 30.76 -2.94 -46.05
C ALA A 866 31.41 -1.53 -45.96
N ASP A 867 30.79 -0.52 -46.55
CA ASP A 867 31.24 0.88 -46.60
C ASP A 867 30.25 1.88 -45.98
N ARG A 868 29.14 1.40 -45.39
CA ARG A 868 28.06 2.25 -44.83
C ARG A 868 27.82 1.92 -43.36
N PHE A 869 28.01 2.92 -42.50
CA PHE A 869 27.89 2.80 -41.05
C PHE A 869 26.92 3.83 -40.49
N ALA A 870 26.02 3.39 -39.62
CA ALA A 870 25.10 4.27 -38.90
C ALA A 870 25.56 4.50 -37.46
N MET A 871 25.42 5.75 -37.02
CA MET A 871 25.82 6.28 -35.74
C MET A 871 24.57 6.84 -35.04
N LEU A 872 24.24 6.31 -33.87
CA LEU A 872 23.08 6.72 -33.09
C LEU A 872 23.55 7.31 -31.76
N VAL A 873 23.00 8.46 -31.39
CA VAL A 873 23.13 9.02 -30.04
C VAL A 873 21.78 9.55 -29.62
N GLY A 874 21.26 9.06 -28.50
CA GLY A 874 19.97 9.46 -27.99
C GLY A 874 19.99 9.76 -26.50
N ASP A 875 19.03 10.58 -26.10
CA ASP A 875 18.70 10.93 -24.73
C ASP A 875 17.19 10.73 -24.54
N VAL A 876 16.79 10.22 -23.37
CA VAL A 876 15.41 10.00 -22.99
C VAL A 876 15.08 10.87 -21.80
N SER A 877 14.01 11.64 -21.90
CA SER A 877 13.58 12.51 -20.81
C SER A 877 13.27 11.70 -19.53
N GLY A 878 14.03 11.95 -18.47
CA GLY A 878 13.89 11.26 -17.18
C GLY A 878 15.17 10.52 -16.77
N LYS A 879 15.31 10.16 -15.50
CA LYS A 879 16.58 9.70 -14.91
C LYS A 879 16.41 8.50 -13.98
N SER A 880 15.53 7.58 -14.39
CA SER A 880 15.08 6.44 -13.59
C SER A 880 14.77 5.23 -14.48
N LEU A 881 14.42 4.11 -13.86
CA LEU A 881 14.15 2.84 -14.56
C LEU A 881 13.18 2.97 -15.77
N PRO A 882 12.08 3.75 -15.72
CA PRO A 882 11.25 4.02 -16.89
C PRO A 882 12.01 4.64 -18.08
N ALA A 883 12.91 5.60 -17.83
CA ALA A 883 13.72 6.21 -18.88
C ALA A 883 14.72 5.21 -19.49
N ALA A 884 15.33 4.36 -18.65
CA ALA A 884 16.23 3.29 -19.12
C ALA A 884 15.49 2.23 -19.96
N MET A 885 14.24 1.91 -19.62
CA MET A 885 13.39 1.01 -20.42
C MET A 885 13.02 1.63 -21.77
N LEU A 886 12.61 2.90 -21.77
CA LEU A 886 12.27 3.63 -22.99
C LEU A 886 13.50 3.81 -23.89
N MET A 887 14.68 4.05 -23.32
CA MET A 887 15.97 4.02 -24.03
C MET A 887 16.18 2.69 -24.74
N ALA A 888 15.96 1.56 -24.04
CA ALA A 888 16.15 0.23 -24.61
C ALA A 888 15.21 -0.04 -25.79
N VAL A 889 13.94 0.40 -25.66
CA VAL A 889 12.95 0.32 -26.75
C VAL A 889 13.36 1.20 -27.91
N ALA A 890 13.62 2.49 -27.69
CA ALA A 890 13.98 3.44 -28.73
C ALA A 890 15.23 3.02 -29.51
N ARG A 891 16.27 2.57 -28.79
CA ARG A 891 17.49 2.04 -29.42
C ARG A 891 17.20 0.80 -30.26
N SER A 892 16.39 -0.14 -29.75
CA SER A 892 16.09 -1.39 -30.46
C SER A 892 15.25 -1.15 -31.72
N THR A 893 14.26 -0.26 -31.62
CA THR A 893 13.43 0.16 -32.74
C THR A 893 14.26 0.88 -33.80
N ALA A 894 15.05 1.90 -33.41
CA ALA A 894 15.91 2.62 -34.35
C ALA A 894 16.91 1.69 -35.06
N ARG A 895 17.47 0.72 -34.32
CA ARG A 895 18.35 -0.32 -34.87
C ARG A 895 17.65 -1.25 -35.86
N SER A 896 16.37 -1.57 -35.62
CA SER A 896 15.55 -2.35 -36.54
C SER A 896 15.28 -1.56 -37.82
N GLU A 897 14.80 -0.33 -37.69
CA GLU A 897 14.44 0.52 -38.83
C GLU A 897 15.64 0.91 -39.70
N ALA A 898 16.82 1.08 -39.09
CA ALA A 898 18.08 1.27 -39.78
C ALA A 898 18.42 0.16 -40.79
N ARG A 899 17.88 -1.05 -40.61
CA ARG A 899 18.08 -2.19 -41.55
C ARG A 899 17.07 -2.20 -42.69
N ASN A 900 15.89 -1.63 -42.46
CA ASN A 900 14.79 -1.61 -43.42
C ASN A 900 14.84 -0.38 -44.33
N HIS A 901 15.48 0.71 -43.87
CA HIS A 901 15.49 1.99 -44.56
C HIS A 901 16.92 2.53 -44.73
N GLU A 902 17.22 3.03 -45.93
CA GLU A 902 18.54 3.59 -46.24
C GLU A 902 18.69 5.07 -45.81
N LEU A 903 17.59 5.83 -45.73
CA LEU A 903 17.64 7.28 -45.48
C LEU A 903 17.42 7.61 -43.99
N PRO A 904 18.31 8.40 -43.35
CA PRO A 904 18.17 8.84 -41.96
C PRO A 904 16.80 9.44 -41.59
N GLU A 905 16.23 10.29 -42.46
CA GLU A 905 14.90 10.88 -42.21
C GLU A 905 13.81 9.80 -42.08
N ARG A 906 13.88 8.73 -42.89
CA ARG A 906 12.92 7.62 -42.86
C ARG A 906 13.11 6.76 -41.64
N VAL A 907 14.35 6.48 -41.25
CA VAL A 907 14.63 5.73 -40.03
C VAL A 907 14.02 6.43 -38.81
N LEU A 908 14.19 7.74 -38.69
CA LEU A 908 13.60 8.50 -37.58
C LEU A 908 12.07 8.58 -37.65
N SER A 909 11.49 8.78 -38.83
CA SER A 909 10.02 8.78 -39.00
C SER A 909 9.40 7.44 -38.60
N GLU A 910 9.95 6.32 -39.06
CA GLU A 910 9.43 5.00 -38.70
C GLU A 910 9.70 4.67 -37.23
N THR A 911 10.86 5.05 -36.69
CA THR A 911 11.13 4.90 -35.25
C THR A 911 10.12 5.68 -34.41
N ASN A 912 9.80 6.92 -34.80
CA ASN A 912 8.80 7.73 -34.12
C ASN A 912 7.39 7.14 -34.23
N HIS A 913 7.04 6.58 -35.39
CA HIS A 913 5.76 5.93 -35.61
C HIS A 913 5.51 4.80 -34.60
N TRP A 914 6.55 4.03 -34.26
CA TRP A 914 6.45 2.99 -33.23
C TRP A 914 6.51 3.55 -31.80
N LEU A 915 7.30 4.60 -31.56
CA LEU A 915 7.50 5.13 -30.21
C LEU A 915 6.34 6.00 -29.71
N VAL A 916 5.58 6.67 -30.58
CA VAL A 916 4.55 7.64 -30.17
C VAL A 916 3.44 7.03 -29.28
N ASP A 917 3.13 5.74 -29.47
CA ASP A 917 2.14 5.03 -28.66
C ASP A 917 2.73 4.45 -27.35
N ASP A 918 4.04 4.21 -27.32
CA ASP A 918 4.75 3.55 -26.22
C ASP A 918 5.40 4.55 -25.23
N VAL A 919 5.59 5.81 -25.65
CA VAL A 919 6.19 6.86 -24.82
C VAL A 919 5.13 7.44 -23.85
N PRO A 920 5.36 7.40 -22.53
CA PRO A 920 4.43 7.99 -21.55
C PRO A 920 4.23 9.49 -21.75
N HIS A 921 3.02 10.00 -21.47
CA HIS A 921 2.72 11.42 -21.57
C HIS A 921 3.72 12.29 -20.78
N GLY A 922 4.29 13.29 -21.46
CA GLY A 922 5.30 14.18 -20.88
C GLY A 922 6.73 13.64 -20.94
N SER A 923 6.95 12.47 -21.55
CA SER A 923 8.26 11.94 -21.89
C SER A 923 8.53 12.04 -23.40
N PHE A 924 9.79 12.02 -23.81
CA PHE A 924 10.21 12.00 -25.20
C PHE A 924 11.62 11.42 -25.34
N VAL A 925 11.99 11.10 -26.58
CA VAL A 925 13.35 10.63 -26.92
C VAL A 925 13.97 11.60 -27.92
N ALA A 926 15.04 12.28 -27.51
CA ALA A 926 15.87 13.06 -28.42
C ALA A 926 16.86 12.10 -29.11
N LEU A 927 16.76 11.90 -30.43
CA LEU A 927 17.60 10.93 -31.15
C LEU A 927 18.27 11.54 -32.38
N GLY A 928 19.60 11.44 -32.44
CA GLY A 928 20.40 11.77 -33.61
C GLY A 928 20.79 10.50 -34.37
N TYR A 929 20.62 10.51 -35.70
CA TYR A 929 20.99 9.41 -36.58
C TYR A 929 21.89 9.92 -37.72
N ALA A 930 23.13 9.43 -37.76
CA ALA A 930 24.12 9.77 -38.79
C ALA A 930 24.49 8.53 -39.61
N LEU A 931 24.27 8.60 -40.92
CA LEU A 931 24.76 7.62 -41.90
C LEU A 931 26.07 8.13 -42.50
N ILE A 932 27.14 7.35 -42.35
CA ILE A 932 28.46 7.63 -42.92
C ILE A 932 28.74 6.61 -44.01
N ASP A 933 28.89 7.10 -45.24
CA ASP A 933 29.36 6.34 -46.39
C ASP A 933 30.84 6.66 -46.63
N VAL A 934 31.69 5.66 -46.39
CA VAL A 934 33.15 5.76 -46.54
C VAL A 934 33.56 5.74 -48.01
N GLY A 935 32.81 5.01 -48.85
CA GLY A 935 33.10 4.89 -50.28
C GLY A 935 32.85 6.20 -51.04
N THR A 936 31.79 6.93 -50.68
CA THR A 936 31.47 8.24 -51.27
C THR A 936 31.97 9.43 -50.45
N GLN A 937 32.53 9.17 -49.25
CA GLN A 937 32.97 10.17 -48.27
C GLN A 937 31.86 11.18 -47.93
N ARG A 938 30.67 10.68 -47.59
CA ARG A 938 29.50 11.50 -47.26
C ARG A 938 28.94 11.16 -45.88
N LEU A 939 28.53 12.19 -45.16
CA LEU A 939 27.68 12.11 -43.97
C LEU A 939 26.27 12.56 -44.35
N THR A 940 25.27 11.73 -44.06
CA THR A 940 23.86 12.13 -44.05
C THR A 940 23.37 12.09 -42.61
N TYR A 941 22.93 13.22 -42.06
CA TYR A 941 22.51 13.35 -40.68
C TYR A 941 21.05 13.78 -40.58
N ALA A 942 20.28 13.12 -39.72
CA ALA A 942 18.96 13.54 -39.29
C ALA A 942 18.92 13.58 -37.76
N SER A 943 18.14 14.50 -37.21
CA SER A 943 17.91 14.62 -35.77
C SER A 943 16.41 14.64 -35.52
N GLY A 944 15.96 13.99 -34.45
CA GLY A 944 14.68 14.21 -33.82
C GLY A 944 14.90 14.79 -32.43
N GLY A 945 15.13 16.10 -32.36
CA GLY A 945 15.34 16.82 -31.11
C GLY A 945 16.71 16.68 -30.43
N GLN A 946 17.64 15.88 -30.98
CA GLN A 946 18.99 15.73 -30.45
C GLN A 946 19.91 16.90 -30.85
N LEU A 947 20.88 17.21 -29.98
CA LEU A 947 21.88 18.26 -30.21
C LEU A 947 22.71 18.02 -31.49
N SER A 948 23.04 19.12 -32.18
CA SER A 948 23.83 19.07 -33.42
C SER A 948 25.27 18.60 -33.14
N PRO A 949 25.78 17.60 -33.88
CA PRO A 949 27.15 17.15 -33.71
C PRO A 949 28.14 18.18 -34.27
N LEU A 950 29.34 18.18 -33.70
CA LEU A 950 30.45 19.04 -34.11
C LEU A 950 31.32 18.33 -35.14
N LEU A 951 31.62 18.99 -36.26
CA LEU A 951 32.54 18.55 -37.28
C LEU A 951 33.80 19.42 -37.24
N ARG A 952 34.94 18.78 -36.93
CA ARG A 952 36.27 19.37 -37.07
C ARG A 952 36.89 18.93 -38.38
N ARG A 953 37.26 19.90 -39.22
CA ARG A 953 37.99 19.69 -40.47
C ARG A 953 39.47 19.41 -40.20
N SER A 954 40.13 18.78 -41.18
CA SER A 954 41.58 18.56 -41.14
C SER A 954 42.42 19.84 -40.96
N ASP A 955 41.94 21.00 -41.40
CA ASP A 955 42.59 22.31 -41.20
C ASP A 955 42.41 22.89 -39.78
N GLY A 956 41.64 22.21 -38.92
CA GLY A 956 41.37 22.61 -37.56
C GLY A 956 40.16 23.53 -37.38
N SER A 957 39.44 23.90 -38.45
CA SER A 957 38.16 24.59 -38.32
C SER A 957 37.10 23.65 -37.74
N VAL A 958 36.19 24.21 -36.93
CA VAL A 958 35.10 23.49 -36.27
C VAL A 958 33.78 24.14 -36.66
N GLN A 959 32.78 23.32 -36.99
CA GLN A 959 31.42 23.76 -37.33
C GLN A 959 30.39 22.76 -36.82
N TYR A 960 29.18 23.21 -36.52
CA TYR A 960 28.05 22.30 -36.27
C TYR A 960 27.49 21.75 -37.58
N VAL A 961 26.99 20.50 -37.53
CA VAL A 961 26.19 19.91 -38.59
C VAL A 961 24.74 20.31 -38.37
N GLU A 962 24.37 21.51 -38.84
CA GLU A 962 23.04 22.07 -38.62
C GLU A 962 22.02 21.60 -39.67
N LEU A 963 20.79 21.34 -39.20
CA LEU A 963 19.63 21.11 -40.05
C LEU A 963 19.00 22.44 -40.49
N SER A 964 18.27 22.43 -41.61
CA SER A 964 17.61 23.64 -42.14
C SER A 964 16.47 24.15 -41.23
N ALA A 965 15.92 23.29 -40.38
CA ALA A 965 14.92 23.62 -39.37
C ALA A 965 15.05 22.69 -38.15
N PRO A 966 14.65 23.14 -36.95
CA PRO A 966 14.59 22.28 -35.77
C PRO A 966 13.50 21.21 -35.94
N SER A 967 13.79 20.01 -35.44
CA SER A 967 12.88 18.86 -35.41
C SER A 967 12.38 18.60 -34.00
N LEU A 968 11.15 18.08 -33.89
CA LEU A 968 10.61 17.63 -32.60
C LEU A 968 11.32 16.34 -32.15
N PRO A 969 11.49 16.12 -30.84
CA PRO A 969 11.85 14.81 -30.31
C PRO A 969 10.86 13.70 -30.68
N LEU A 970 11.32 12.46 -30.68
CA LEU A 970 10.50 11.29 -30.95
C LEU A 970 9.54 11.05 -29.78
N GLY A 971 8.35 10.53 -30.07
CA GLY A 971 7.32 10.23 -29.10
C GLY A 971 6.34 11.37 -28.81
N ILE A 972 6.49 12.54 -29.45
CA ILE A 972 5.63 13.70 -29.18
C ILE A 972 4.37 13.70 -30.05
N THR A 973 4.52 13.57 -31.38
CA THR A 973 3.39 13.51 -32.33
C THR A 973 3.67 12.46 -33.40
N ASP A 974 2.61 11.87 -33.96
CA ASP A 974 2.69 10.84 -35.00
C ASP A 974 3.05 11.40 -36.38
N ASP A 975 2.72 12.68 -36.64
CA ASP A 975 2.94 13.41 -37.89
C ASP A 975 4.30 14.14 -37.98
N ALA A 976 5.20 13.91 -37.03
CA ALA A 976 6.52 14.54 -37.00
C ALA A 976 7.34 14.21 -38.26
N CYS A 977 7.66 15.24 -39.05
CA CYS A 977 8.54 15.13 -40.21
C CYS A 977 10.00 15.44 -39.82
N TYR A 978 10.90 14.47 -40.00
CA TYR A 978 12.32 14.65 -39.74
C TYR A 978 13.06 15.09 -41.00
N GLN A 979 13.91 16.10 -40.88
CA GLN A 979 14.74 16.58 -41.98
C GLN A 979 16.14 15.98 -41.89
N GLN A 980 16.82 15.89 -43.04
CA GLN A 980 18.22 15.48 -43.11
C GLN A 980 19.09 16.51 -43.81
N VAL A 981 20.38 16.51 -43.48
CA VAL A 981 21.43 17.30 -44.13
C VAL A 981 22.54 16.38 -44.63
N GLU A 982 23.15 16.75 -45.75
CA GLU A 982 24.30 16.03 -46.30
C GLU A 982 25.56 16.89 -46.25
N VAL A 983 26.64 16.31 -45.75
CA VAL A 983 27.94 16.96 -45.61
C VAL A 983 29.03 16.09 -46.22
N ALA A 984 29.85 16.68 -47.10
CA ALA A 984 31.04 16.01 -47.61
C ALA A 984 32.09 15.86 -46.50
N LEU A 985 32.63 14.65 -46.34
CA LEU A 985 33.69 14.31 -45.40
C LEU A 985 35.03 14.21 -46.12
N ASN A 986 36.11 14.59 -45.45
CA ASN A 986 37.47 14.33 -45.93
C ASN A 986 38.21 13.41 -44.95
N THR A 987 39.21 12.70 -45.46
CA THR A 987 40.15 11.96 -44.60
C THR A 987 40.77 12.88 -43.55
N GLY A 988 40.72 12.45 -42.28
CA GLY A 988 41.18 13.23 -41.13
C GLY A 988 40.10 14.11 -40.47
N ASP A 989 38.92 14.25 -41.05
CA ASP A 989 37.80 14.94 -40.41
C ASP A 989 37.34 14.15 -39.17
N THR A 990 36.95 14.87 -38.12
CA THR A 990 36.53 14.30 -36.83
C THR A 990 35.16 14.84 -36.44
N LEU A 991 34.21 13.93 -36.20
CA LEU A 991 32.86 14.20 -35.72
C LEU A 991 32.75 13.91 -34.23
N LEU A 992 32.06 14.78 -33.50
CA LEU A 992 31.75 14.64 -32.08
C LEU A 992 30.24 14.73 -31.90
N PHE A 993 29.63 13.62 -31.48
CA PHE A 993 28.25 13.53 -31.03
C PHE A 993 28.25 13.55 -29.49
N TYR A 994 27.28 14.24 -28.90
CA TYR A 994 27.18 14.43 -27.47
C TYR A 994 25.73 14.69 -27.04
N THR A 995 25.42 14.42 -25.77
CA THR A 995 24.16 14.78 -25.12
C THR A 995 24.30 16.04 -24.27
N ASP A 996 23.18 16.60 -23.82
CA ASP A 996 23.12 17.86 -23.08
C ASP A 996 23.90 17.82 -21.77
N GLY A 997 24.06 16.66 -21.13
CA GLY A 997 24.86 16.49 -19.92
C GLY A 997 26.32 16.96 -20.05
N VAL A 998 26.88 17.06 -21.27
CA VAL A 998 28.20 17.69 -21.50
C VAL A 998 28.12 19.21 -21.35
N VAL A 999 27.20 19.86 -22.06
CA VAL A 999 27.13 21.33 -22.13
C VAL A 999 26.38 21.95 -20.95
N GLU A 1000 25.46 21.21 -20.34
CA GLU A 1000 24.69 21.60 -19.15
C GLU A 1000 25.35 21.22 -17.83
N SER A 1001 26.47 20.48 -17.88
CA SER A 1001 27.33 20.28 -16.71
C SER A 1001 27.71 21.62 -16.09
N HIS A 1002 27.56 21.76 -14.78
CA HIS A 1002 27.74 23.05 -14.11
C HIS A 1002 28.64 22.97 -12.88
N ASP A 1003 29.33 24.08 -12.62
CA ASP A 1003 30.15 24.24 -11.43
C ASP A 1003 29.30 24.53 -10.17
N ARG A 1004 29.95 24.71 -9.02
CA ARG A 1004 29.27 25.07 -7.76
C ARG A 1004 28.46 26.38 -7.83
N ALA A 1005 28.79 27.28 -8.76
CA ALA A 1005 28.07 28.53 -8.99
C ALA A 1005 26.90 28.38 -9.99
N ARG A 1006 26.62 27.15 -10.45
CA ARG A 1006 25.64 26.82 -11.49
C ARG A 1006 25.96 27.44 -12.86
N ALA A 1007 27.22 27.76 -13.14
CA ALA A 1007 27.65 28.19 -14.46
C ALA A 1007 27.83 26.96 -15.37
N LEU A 1008 27.13 26.92 -16.51
CA LEU A 1008 27.19 25.83 -17.47
C LEU A 1008 28.57 25.74 -18.15
N TYR A 1009 29.02 24.53 -18.48
CA TYR A 1009 30.22 24.28 -19.28
C TYR A 1009 30.08 24.92 -20.66
N GLY A 1010 28.90 24.75 -21.28
CA GLY A 1010 28.47 25.50 -22.46
C GLY A 1010 29.14 25.09 -23.78
N PHE A 1011 28.52 25.55 -24.87
CA PHE A 1011 28.94 25.24 -26.25
C PHE A 1011 30.31 25.82 -26.62
N GLU A 1012 30.62 27.05 -26.19
CA GLU A 1012 31.88 27.72 -26.53
C GLU A 1012 33.12 26.93 -26.05
N ARG A 1013 33.04 26.31 -24.86
CA ARG A 1013 34.11 25.48 -24.32
C ARG A 1013 34.25 24.17 -25.07
N LEU A 1014 33.13 23.54 -25.44
CA LEU A 1014 33.13 22.30 -26.20
C LEU A 1014 33.75 22.49 -27.59
N GLU A 1015 33.43 23.60 -28.26
CA GLU A 1015 34.05 23.99 -29.53
C GLU A 1015 35.55 24.22 -29.40
N ALA A 1016 35.95 25.02 -28.39
CA ALA A 1016 37.35 25.29 -28.12
C ALA A 1016 38.12 23.99 -27.81
N PHE A 1017 37.53 23.09 -27.03
CA PHE A 1017 38.11 21.77 -26.74
C PHE A 1017 38.36 20.99 -28.03
N LEU A 1018 37.33 20.82 -28.87
CA LEU A 1018 37.46 20.03 -30.09
C LEU A 1018 38.45 20.67 -31.07
N GLN A 1019 38.51 21.99 -31.15
CA GLN A 1019 39.48 22.70 -31.99
C GLN A 1019 40.93 22.33 -31.63
N HIS A 1020 41.25 22.31 -30.34
CA HIS A 1020 42.59 22.04 -29.82
C HIS A 1020 42.93 20.55 -29.77
N GLU A 1021 42.01 19.72 -29.26
CA GLU A 1021 42.25 18.31 -28.91
C GLU A 1021 41.77 17.34 -29.98
N GLY A 1022 40.93 17.79 -30.93
CA GLY A 1022 40.30 16.95 -31.96
C GLY A 1022 41.22 16.35 -33.02
N HIS A 1023 42.54 16.52 -32.90
CA HIS A 1023 43.55 15.86 -33.73
C HIS A 1023 44.04 14.52 -33.13
N ARG A 1024 43.75 14.26 -31.84
CA ARG A 1024 44.17 13.04 -31.11
C ARG A 1024 43.31 11.84 -31.45
N GLU A 1025 43.75 10.63 -31.15
CA GLU A 1025 42.95 9.41 -31.36
C GLU A 1025 41.55 9.52 -30.71
N PRO A 1026 40.46 8.99 -31.33
CA PRO A 1026 39.10 9.16 -30.83
C PRO A 1026 38.90 8.75 -29.35
N ALA A 1027 39.55 7.68 -28.91
CA ALA A 1027 39.49 7.24 -27.52
C ALA A 1027 40.11 8.26 -26.55
N GLU A 1028 41.22 8.88 -26.92
CA GLU A 1028 41.86 9.93 -26.11
C GLU A 1028 40.99 11.19 -26.04
N ILE A 1029 40.28 11.53 -27.13
CA ILE A 1029 39.35 12.67 -27.15
C ILE A 1029 38.21 12.44 -26.15
N VAL A 1030 37.60 11.25 -26.16
CA VAL A 1030 36.51 10.90 -25.23
C VAL A 1030 37.00 10.97 -23.78
N GLU A 1031 38.13 10.34 -23.46
CA GLU A 1031 38.67 10.34 -22.08
C GLU A 1031 39.01 11.75 -21.59
N ARG A 1032 39.62 12.58 -22.46
CA ARG A 1032 39.98 13.95 -22.12
C ARG A 1032 38.77 14.85 -21.94
N LEU A 1033 37.75 14.72 -22.79
CA LEU A 1033 36.52 15.51 -22.67
C LEU A 1033 35.82 15.20 -21.35
N LEU A 1034 35.65 13.92 -21.01
CA LEU A 1034 35.04 13.52 -19.74
C LEU A 1034 35.84 14.02 -18.53
N ALA A 1035 37.17 13.94 -18.59
CA ALA A 1035 38.02 14.47 -17.53
C ALA A 1035 37.93 15.99 -17.38
N GLU A 1036 37.82 16.74 -18.49
CA GLU A 1036 37.65 18.19 -18.47
C GLU A 1036 36.29 18.61 -17.91
N VAL A 1037 35.21 17.95 -18.33
CA VAL A 1037 33.85 18.19 -17.80
C VAL A 1037 33.79 17.88 -16.30
N ALA A 1038 34.38 16.76 -15.86
CA ALA A 1038 34.46 16.41 -14.44
C ALA A 1038 35.30 17.42 -13.64
N ALA A 1039 36.42 17.88 -14.19
CA ALA A 1039 37.26 18.91 -13.56
C ALA A 1039 36.54 20.26 -13.46
N TYR A 1040 35.69 20.59 -14.43
CA TYR A 1040 34.87 21.80 -14.41
C TYR A 1040 33.75 21.73 -13.35
N ALA A 1041 33.06 20.60 -13.24
CA ALA A 1041 32.02 20.39 -12.23
C ALA A 1041 32.56 20.38 -10.79
N GLY A 1042 33.78 19.86 -10.58
CA GLY A 1042 34.43 19.78 -9.27
C GLY A 1042 33.68 18.84 -8.32
N ASP A 1043 33.25 19.34 -7.16
CA ASP A 1043 32.46 18.57 -6.18
C ASP A 1043 30.93 18.69 -6.41
N ALA A 1044 30.48 19.36 -7.48
CA ALA A 1044 29.06 19.41 -7.81
C ALA A 1044 28.58 18.02 -8.28
N PRO A 1045 27.45 17.52 -7.77
CA PRO A 1045 26.92 16.23 -8.22
C PRO A 1045 26.50 16.31 -9.70
N GLN A 1046 26.79 15.26 -10.46
CA GLN A 1046 26.37 15.16 -11.86
C GLN A 1046 24.85 15.25 -11.94
N HIS A 1047 24.35 16.21 -12.72
CA HIS A 1047 22.92 16.47 -12.82
C HIS A 1047 22.25 15.65 -13.92
N ASP A 1048 22.98 15.34 -15.01
CA ASP A 1048 22.46 14.62 -16.17
C ASP A 1048 23.42 13.57 -16.71
N ASP A 1049 22.88 12.60 -17.45
CA ASP A 1049 23.68 11.58 -18.10
C ASP A 1049 24.61 12.20 -19.15
N ILE A 1050 25.79 11.60 -19.34
CA ILE A 1050 26.78 12.10 -20.29
C ILE A 1050 27.07 11.01 -21.31
N THR A 1051 26.63 11.24 -22.55
CA THR A 1051 26.99 10.42 -23.70
C THR A 1051 27.85 11.20 -24.66
N VAL A 1052 28.95 10.57 -25.08
CA VAL A 1052 29.91 11.13 -26.03
C VAL A 1052 30.29 10.05 -27.03
N MET A 1053 30.27 10.40 -28.32
CA MET A 1053 30.80 9.54 -29.38
C MET A 1053 31.64 10.36 -30.37
N VAL A 1054 32.87 9.91 -30.60
CA VAL A 1054 33.83 10.52 -31.52
C VAL A 1054 34.05 9.59 -32.70
N VAL A 1055 33.93 10.11 -33.92
CA VAL A 1055 34.15 9.37 -35.18
C VAL A 1055 35.19 10.11 -36.01
N ARG A 1056 36.25 9.42 -36.43
CA ARG A 1056 37.26 9.95 -37.37
C ARG A 1056 37.25 9.19 -38.68
N VAL A 1057 37.32 9.94 -39.77
CA VAL A 1057 37.45 9.40 -41.13
C VAL A 1057 38.90 9.02 -41.40
N GLY A 1058 39.13 7.72 -41.57
CA GLY A 1058 40.43 7.13 -41.89
C GLY A 1058 40.82 7.30 -43.37
N ALA A 1059 42.06 6.93 -43.67
CA ALA A 1059 42.61 6.92 -45.03
C ALA A 1059 42.36 5.58 -45.73
#